data_AF-A0A7C3CBY5-F1
#
_entry.id   AF-A0A7C3CBY5-F1
#
_cell.length_a   1.000
_cell.length_b   1.000
_cell.length_c   1.000
_cell.angle_alpha   90.00
_cell.angle_beta   90.00
_cell.angle_gamma   90.00
#
_symmetry.space_group_name_H-M   'P 1'
#
loop_
_entity.id
_entity.type
_entity.pdbx_description
1 polymer ?
#
loop_
_entity_poly.entity_id
_entity_poly.type
_entity_poly.pdbx_seq_one_letter_code
_entity_poly.pdbx_strand_id
1 'polypeptide(L)'
;MSFLKKIGVAFILLVTTFPVIRPGISLQIDPQIHWVFNYLWQLDFGETQNLIFPHGPLTFINFPLAMGDNLFWGVLIQTILRLCFIYTFLHLSSWTNAQKWWLHAVIAFFLLEFMELDFIIAATVANLLFLHYYTQKNSWFFLSLFFATLGFYIKMSIGIVSFSMIVPFLGFLFFEKKQNETFPKVALEFGWKMLFVPFSLALGWFLMYQNLDGLGTYFYGALELVKGNSDSASLYPDNNWWLLGVSFLSFLLIPFLGKSRMINLVYIVLGFSVFAVWKHGMAREDPWHIIKVFAWLMVFFTYVFILNNKEKKTTDGTKNNFKFSNQVAIFGLPFFTLLFFYGNIKYTLNQFVDELGTDGYKNFISATIQQKDLFQKNKKESIERIQPCKMSFDDLQLIDNQVVDCYPWSYAFVAANGLNWQPRPVFQSYAAYTPWLDAQNSNHFLSPKAPQFLIWENDILKRDLWESDLVSIDNRYVLNDEPQTIATIFSNYKLVNKEDNYLLFEKNKTTLLQKPKIKSSIKSTWNKWVTVPYFGDGILRAKLKIEGTFLKWLKAKMYKDEPLFIEYQLENGEIHKHRFSAENAAQGLWINPFIIRPSSDVINPTTAKIRFSCGNDFFVKKEITIDWQFFSTKKTRENGKYNNAFSLFGKTIQKKETVILEKEDLLKEALLLSSKKFSPAYEINLEGRLKDSISNYLITASVESKMSYHGKALLIIVLEKEKEVILWESKSVENFMTVYHQWELAFLKRKIPSVSMENVVLKVYVWNTAEEDIFIKNLKMKITELK
;
A
#
# COMPACT_ATOMS: atom_id res chain seq x y z
N MET A 1 17.37 -6.18 -40.83
CA MET A 1 17.38 -4.71 -40.65
C MET A 1 18.80 -4.27 -40.31
N SER A 2 19.35 -3.25 -40.98
CA SER A 2 20.67 -2.69 -40.64
C SER A 2 20.67 -2.07 -39.25
N PHE A 3 21.85 -1.94 -38.64
CA PHE A 3 22.01 -1.36 -37.31
C PHE A 3 21.46 0.09 -37.23
N LEU A 4 21.80 0.93 -38.22
CA LEU A 4 21.31 2.31 -38.31
C LEU A 4 19.79 2.41 -38.38
N LYS A 5 19.14 1.51 -39.14
CA LYS A 5 17.67 1.49 -39.24
C LYS A 5 17.01 1.08 -37.92
N LYS A 6 17.62 0.19 -37.13
CA LYS A 6 17.18 -0.14 -35.77
C LYS A 6 17.23 1.07 -34.84
N ILE A 7 18.31 1.85 -34.91
CA ILE A 7 18.46 3.05 -34.09
C ILE A 7 17.41 4.10 -34.46
N GLY A 8 17.20 4.37 -35.75
CA GLY A 8 16.20 5.35 -36.20
C GLY A 8 14.78 5.00 -35.74
N VAL A 9 14.38 3.73 -35.89
CA VAL A 9 13.06 3.25 -35.42
C VAL A 9 12.96 3.32 -33.89
N ALA A 10 14.05 2.96 -33.18
CA ALA A 10 14.06 3.01 -31.72
C ALA A 10 13.89 4.44 -31.19
N PHE A 11 14.51 5.44 -31.85
CA PHE A 11 14.37 6.84 -31.48
C PHE A 11 12.95 7.35 -31.73
N ILE A 12 12.34 7.01 -32.87
CA ILE A 12 10.95 7.39 -33.15
C ILE A 12 10.03 6.83 -32.07
N LEU A 13 10.14 5.54 -31.78
CA LEU A 13 9.33 4.88 -30.74
C LEU A 13 9.52 5.56 -29.38
N LEU A 14 10.78 5.79 -28.96
CA LEU A 14 11.09 6.47 -27.71
C LEU A 14 10.36 7.82 -27.59
N VAL A 15 10.43 8.66 -28.63
CA VAL A 15 9.82 10.00 -28.61
C VAL A 15 8.30 9.89 -28.61
N THR A 16 7.71 9.00 -29.41
CA THR A 16 6.25 8.90 -29.53
C THR A 16 5.58 8.27 -28.31
N THR A 17 6.32 7.48 -27.51
CA THR A 17 5.78 6.74 -26.35
C THR A 17 6.46 7.16 -25.04
N PHE A 18 6.99 8.38 -24.95
CA PHE A 18 7.66 8.84 -23.74
C PHE A 18 6.63 9.12 -22.63
N PRO A 19 6.84 8.63 -21.39
CA PRO A 19 5.85 8.77 -20.32
C PRO A 19 5.84 10.19 -19.78
N VAL A 20 4.72 10.58 -19.17
CA VAL A 20 4.65 11.83 -18.40
C VAL A 20 5.55 11.73 -17.17
N ILE A 21 6.35 12.76 -16.91
CA ILE A 21 7.16 12.89 -15.70
C ILE A 21 6.48 13.91 -14.79
N ARG A 22 6.22 13.54 -13.53
CA ARG A 22 5.56 14.37 -12.51
C ARG A 22 6.52 14.64 -11.35
N PRO A 23 7.48 15.58 -11.49
CA PRO A 23 8.59 15.73 -10.55
C PRO A 23 8.24 16.59 -9.33
N GLY A 24 7.08 16.36 -8.73
CA GLY A 24 6.54 17.13 -7.60
C GLY A 24 6.25 16.28 -6.36
N ILE A 25 6.21 16.95 -5.21
CA ILE A 25 5.83 16.39 -3.91
C ILE A 25 4.43 16.88 -3.51
N SER A 26 3.69 16.07 -2.76
CA SER A 26 2.40 16.42 -2.15
C SER A 26 2.24 15.71 -0.79
N LEU A 27 1.12 15.95 -0.10
CA LEU A 27 0.79 15.33 1.20
C LEU A 27 0.29 13.88 1.10
N GLN A 28 0.16 13.34 -0.11
CA GLN A 28 -0.12 11.92 -0.30
C GLN A 28 1.07 11.07 0.15
N ILE A 29 0.86 9.78 0.39
CA ILE A 29 1.90 8.89 0.94
C ILE A 29 3.02 8.65 -0.09
N ASP A 30 2.68 8.21 -1.31
CA ASP A 30 3.68 7.85 -2.34
C ASP A 30 4.61 9.02 -2.73
N PRO A 31 4.13 10.26 -2.97
CA PRO A 31 5.02 11.39 -3.25
C PRO A 31 6.05 11.69 -2.14
N GLN A 32 5.74 11.35 -0.89
CA GLN A 32 6.68 11.52 0.23
C GLN A 32 7.76 10.42 0.24
N ILE A 33 7.42 9.20 -0.18
CA ILE A 33 8.41 8.15 -0.45
C ILE A 33 9.38 8.60 -1.54
N HIS A 34 8.86 9.19 -2.62
CA HIS A 34 9.70 9.71 -3.70
C HIS A 34 10.64 10.82 -3.20
N TRP A 35 10.14 11.69 -2.32
CA TRP A 35 10.94 12.74 -1.69
C TRP A 35 12.10 12.19 -0.89
N VAL A 36 11.89 11.17 -0.05
CA VAL A 36 12.94 10.54 0.77
C VAL A 36 14.15 10.12 -0.07
N PHE A 37 13.92 9.35 -1.14
CA PHE A 37 15.04 8.85 -1.97
C PHE A 37 15.68 9.94 -2.83
N ASN A 38 14.94 10.98 -3.24
CA ASN A 38 15.53 12.12 -3.93
C ASN A 38 16.37 12.99 -2.98
N TYR A 39 15.88 13.21 -1.76
CA TYR A 39 16.56 13.99 -0.73
C TYR A 39 17.88 13.33 -0.33
N LEU A 40 17.84 12.03 -0.01
CA LEU A 40 19.05 11.30 0.37
C LEU A 40 20.03 11.18 -0.80
N TRP A 41 19.56 10.92 -2.03
CA TRP A 41 20.45 10.93 -3.20
C TRP A 41 21.22 12.26 -3.35
N GLN A 42 20.56 13.39 -3.08
CA GLN A 42 21.14 14.71 -3.24
C GLN A 42 22.05 15.15 -2.08
N LEU A 43 21.76 14.73 -0.85
CA LEU A 43 22.38 15.29 0.36
C LEU A 43 23.16 14.26 1.18
N ASP A 44 22.71 13.00 1.22
CA ASP A 44 23.36 11.95 2.00
C ASP A 44 23.01 10.54 1.47
N PHE A 45 23.60 10.18 0.33
CA PHE A 45 23.35 8.86 -0.29
C PHE A 45 23.82 7.72 0.63
N GLY A 46 24.80 7.96 1.51
CA GLY A 46 25.31 6.97 2.44
C GLY A 46 24.23 6.45 3.38
N GLU A 47 23.29 7.29 3.82
CA GLU A 47 22.21 6.87 4.73
C GLU A 47 21.19 5.92 4.08
N THR A 48 21.12 5.81 2.73
CA THR A 48 20.25 4.82 2.08
C THR A 48 20.67 3.38 2.37
N GLN A 49 21.90 3.13 2.81
CA GLN A 49 22.37 1.79 3.21
C GLN A 49 21.65 1.26 4.46
N ASN A 50 21.07 2.15 5.26
CA ASN A 50 20.38 1.84 6.52
C ASN A 50 18.86 1.73 6.35
N LEU A 51 18.32 2.04 5.17
CA LEU A 51 16.90 2.00 4.89
C LEU A 51 16.41 0.59 4.56
N ILE A 52 15.23 0.24 5.09
CA ILE A 52 14.54 -1.01 4.83
C ILE A 52 13.15 -0.67 4.32
N PHE A 53 12.99 -0.74 3.00
CA PHE A 53 11.71 -0.46 2.33
C PHE A 53 11.66 -1.15 0.96
N PRO A 54 10.47 -1.38 0.35
CA PRO A 54 10.39 -2.02 -0.98
C PRO A 54 11.09 -1.23 -2.10
N HIS A 55 11.19 0.08 -1.93
CA HIS A 55 11.96 0.98 -2.80
C HIS A 55 13.42 0.98 -2.35
N GLY A 56 14.34 0.85 -3.32
CA GLY A 56 15.77 0.77 -3.05
C GLY A 56 16.48 2.12 -3.20
N PRO A 57 17.80 2.16 -2.94
CA PRO A 57 18.63 3.36 -3.02
C PRO A 57 18.53 4.16 -4.33
N LEU A 58 18.22 3.47 -5.43
CA LEU A 58 18.16 4.07 -6.78
C LEU A 58 16.72 4.45 -7.21
N THR A 59 15.78 4.51 -6.26
CA THR A 59 14.36 4.82 -6.54
C THR A 59 14.14 6.17 -7.22
N PHE A 60 15.02 7.15 -6.98
CA PHE A 60 14.94 8.46 -7.65
C PHE A 60 14.94 8.33 -9.19
N ILE A 61 15.49 7.23 -9.74
CA ILE A 61 15.42 6.94 -11.19
C ILE A 61 13.98 6.75 -11.64
N ASN A 62 13.14 6.07 -10.86
CA ASN A 62 11.74 5.82 -11.23
C ASN A 62 10.87 7.07 -11.01
N PHE A 63 11.15 7.81 -9.93
CA PHE A 63 10.39 8.99 -9.54
C PHE A 63 11.31 10.20 -9.31
N PRO A 64 11.90 10.75 -10.37
CA PRO A 64 12.78 11.90 -10.23
C PRO A 64 11.99 13.14 -9.86
N LEU A 65 12.44 13.87 -8.83
CA LEU A 65 11.82 15.11 -8.39
C LEU A 65 12.59 16.34 -8.89
N ALA A 66 11.93 17.51 -8.85
CA ALA A 66 12.53 18.81 -9.11
C ALA A 66 13.44 19.23 -7.95
N MET A 67 14.51 18.46 -7.73
CA MET A 67 15.48 18.60 -6.65
C MET A 67 16.89 18.36 -7.19
N GLY A 68 17.77 19.36 -7.06
CA GLY A 68 19.13 19.32 -7.60
C GLY A 68 19.16 18.87 -9.06
N ASP A 69 20.07 17.94 -9.37
CA ASP A 69 20.22 17.34 -10.70
C ASP A 69 19.43 16.03 -10.87
N ASN A 70 18.62 15.64 -9.88
CA ASN A 70 17.90 14.35 -9.89
C ASN A 70 16.95 14.24 -11.07
N LEU A 71 16.28 15.35 -11.44
CA LEU A 71 15.40 15.38 -12.61
C LEU A 71 16.15 15.06 -13.90
N PHE A 72 17.33 15.67 -14.07
CA PHE A 72 18.17 15.44 -15.23
C PHE A 72 18.62 13.98 -15.31
N TRP A 73 19.24 13.46 -14.24
CA TRP A 73 19.76 12.10 -14.21
C TRP A 73 18.66 11.05 -14.31
N GLY A 74 17.54 11.24 -13.62
CA GLY A 74 16.40 10.32 -13.69
C GLY A 74 15.83 10.25 -15.11
N VAL A 75 15.58 11.38 -15.76
CA VAL A 75 15.09 11.41 -17.15
C VAL A 75 16.08 10.78 -18.12
N LEU A 76 17.38 11.09 -17.98
CA LEU A 76 18.43 10.52 -18.83
C LEU A 76 18.49 8.99 -18.69
N ILE A 77 18.52 8.48 -17.45
CA ILE A 77 18.59 7.05 -17.20
C ILE A 77 17.32 6.35 -17.69
N GLN A 78 16.13 6.89 -17.41
CA GLN A 78 14.87 6.35 -17.94
C GLN A 78 14.87 6.28 -19.48
N THR A 79 15.39 7.32 -20.13
CA THR A 79 15.55 7.36 -21.60
C THR A 79 16.45 6.23 -22.10
N ILE A 80 17.60 6.02 -21.45
CA ILE A 80 18.53 4.94 -21.78
C ILE A 80 17.88 3.56 -21.57
N LEU A 81 17.21 3.35 -20.43
CA LEU A 81 16.53 2.09 -20.12
C LEU A 81 15.45 1.74 -21.17
N ARG A 82 14.66 2.74 -21.60
CA ARG A 82 13.67 2.59 -22.68
C ARG A 82 14.34 2.25 -24.02
N LEU A 83 15.41 2.94 -24.38
CA LEU A 83 16.18 2.63 -25.60
C LEU A 83 16.76 1.22 -25.56
N CYS A 84 17.28 0.77 -24.41
CA CYS A 84 17.77 -0.60 -24.23
C CYS A 84 16.66 -1.63 -24.47
N PHE A 85 15.48 -1.43 -23.90
CA PHE A 85 14.32 -2.28 -24.16
C PHE A 85 13.99 -2.32 -25.66
N ILE A 86 13.78 -1.16 -26.28
CA ILE A 86 13.37 -1.06 -27.68
C ILE A 86 14.41 -1.71 -28.59
N TYR A 87 15.69 -1.39 -28.38
CA TYR A 87 16.78 -1.94 -29.17
C TYR A 87 16.87 -3.46 -29.03
N THR A 88 16.84 -3.99 -27.80
CA THR A 88 16.94 -5.44 -27.56
C THR A 88 15.73 -6.18 -28.13
N PHE A 89 14.52 -5.62 -28.01
CA PHE A 89 13.30 -6.18 -28.58
C PHE A 89 13.32 -6.21 -30.11
N LEU A 90 13.71 -5.09 -30.75
CA LEU A 90 13.90 -5.04 -32.20
C LEU A 90 15.07 -5.92 -32.66
N HIS A 91 16.10 -6.11 -31.84
CA HIS A 91 17.20 -7.01 -32.15
C HIS A 91 16.78 -8.49 -32.05
N LEU A 92 15.89 -8.84 -31.13
CA LEU A 92 15.29 -10.17 -31.05
C LEU A 92 14.53 -10.53 -32.34
N SER A 93 13.91 -9.53 -33.01
CA SER A 93 13.23 -9.74 -34.29
C SER A 93 14.12 -10.34 -35.40
N SER A 94 15.43 -10.05 -35.39
CA SER A 94 16.35 -10.63 -36.39
C SER A 94 16.53 -12.14 -36.23
N TRP A 95 16.23 -12.70 -35.06
CA TRP A 95 16.38 -14.12 -34.75
C TRP A 95 15.05 -14.90 -34.80
N THR A 96 13.93 -14.18 -34.78
CA THR A 96 12.59 -14.76 -34.90
C THR A 96 12.05 -14.65 -36.32
N ASN A 97 11.87 -13.42 -36.83
CA ASN A 97 11.35 -13.14 -38.17
C ASN A 97 11.89 -11.81 -38.71
N ALA A 98 13.00 -11.88 -39.44
CA ALA A 98 13.69 -10.70 -39.94
C ALA A 98 12.88 -9.89 -40.98
N GLN A 99 11.94 -10.52 -41.69
CA GLN A 99 11.11 -9.84 -42.70
C GLN A 99 10.00 -9.00 -42.04
N LYS A 100 9.46 -9.47 -40.92
CA LYS A 100 8.39 -8.81 -40.15
C LYS A 100 8.93 -7.98 -38.98
N TRP A 101 10.05 -7.29 -39.17
CA TRP A 101 10.61 -6.39 -38.15
C TRP A 101 9.65 -5.24 -37.81
N TRP A 102 8.86 -4.77 -38.77
CA TRP A 102 7.86 -3.70 -38.58
C TRP A 102 6.79 -4.12 -37.57
N LEU A 103 6.41 -5.40 -37.54
CA LEU A 103 5.45 -5.94 -36.58
C LEU A 103 5.99 -5.85 -35.14
N HIS A 104 7.30 -6.09 -34.96
CA HIS A 104 7.94 -5.91 -33.66
C HIS A 104 7.97 -4.43 -33.26
N ALA A 105 8.13 -3.52 -34.21
CA ALA A 105 8.05 -2.08 -33.92
C ALA A 105 6.63 -1.65 -33.49
N VAL A 106 5.59 -2.14 -34.17
CA VAL A 106 4.19 -1.89 -33.79
C VAL A 106 3.88 -2.47 -32.42
N ILE A 107 4.30 -3.70 -32.15
CA ILE A 107 4.11 -4.32 -30.82
C ILE A 107 4.87 -3.53 -29.74
N ALA A 108 6.11 -3.10 -30.03
CA ALA A 108 6.89 -2.30 -29.09
C ALA A 108 6.19 -0.97 -28.78
N PHE A 109 5.59 -0.30 -29.77
CA PHE A 109 4.78 0.91 -29.56
C PHE A 109 3.66 0.64 -28.55
N PHE A 110 2.82 -0.38 -28.78
CA PHE A 110 1.74 -0.71 -27.86
C PHE A 110 2.25 -1.12 -26.48
N LEU A 111 3.32 -1.91 -26.39
CA LEU A 111 3.89 -2.29 -25.10
C LEU A 111 4.38 -1.07 -24.30
N LEU A 112 5.02 -0.09 -24.94
CA LEU A 112 5.55 1.10 -24.27
C LEU A 112 4.46 2.03 -23.73
N GLU A 113 3.27 2.04 -24.32
CA GLU A 113 2.12 2.80 -23.83
C GLU A 113 1.60 2.27 -22.49
N PHE A 114 1.67 0.95 -22.27
CA PHE A 114 1.15 0.31 -21.05
C PHE A 114 2.23 -0.01 -20.02
N MET A 115 3.50 -0.07 -20.41
CA MET A 115 4.58 -0.50 -19.52
C MET A 115 5.18 0.67 -18.73
N GLU A 116 5.01 0.61 -17.42
CA GLU A 116 5.83 1.36 -16.46
C GLU A 116 7.30 0.91 -16.54
N LEU A 117 8.20 1.75 -16.01
CA LEU A 117 9.65 1.47 -15.99
C LEU A 117 9.97 0.11 -15.36
N ASP A 118 9.23 -0.28 -14.31
CA ASP A 118 9.31 -1.58 -13.65
C ASP A 118 9.29 -2.74 -14.66
N PHE A 119 8.35 -2.71 -15.60
CA PHE A 119 8.21 -3.75 -16.62
C PHE A 119 9.13 -3.58 -17.81
N ILE A 120 9.56 -2.36 -18.13
CA ILE A 120 10.57 -2.12 -19.16
C ILE A 120 11.89 -2.80 -18.80
N ILE A 121 12.31 -2.70 -17.53
CA ILE A 121 13.51 -3.37 -17.03
C ILE A 121 13.32 -4.90 -17.07
N ALA A 122 12.21 -5.41 -16.54
CA ALA A 122 11.95 -6.85 -16.53
C ALA A 122 11.85 -7.44 -17.96
N ALA A 123 11.18 -6.77 -18.88
CA ALA A 123 11.10 -7.20 -20.27
C ALA A 123 12.46 -7.09 -20.98
N THR A 124 13.31 -6.14 -20.63
CA THR A 124 14.70 -6.09 -21.11
C THR A 124 15.48 -7.33 -20.64
N VAL A 125 15.32 -7.74 -19.37
CA VAL A 125 15.90 -8.99 -18.86
C VAL A 125 15.43 -10.18 -19.70
N ALA A 126 14.12 -10.30 -19.96
CA ALA A 126 13.58 -11.36 -20.82
C ALA A 126 14.18 -11.34 -22.24
N ASN A 127 14.26 -10.17 -22.89
CA ASN A 127 14.90 -10.02 -24.20
C ASN A 127 16.34 -10.53 -24.19
N LEU A 128 17.12 -10.17 -23.17
CA LEU A 128 18.52 -10.54 -23.03
C LEU A 128 18.69 -12.05 -22.82
N LEU A 129 17.81 -12.70 -22.05
CA LEU A 129 17.81 -14.16 -21.89
C LEU A 129 17.51 -14.88 -23.22
N PHE A 130 16.53 -14.40 -23.99
CA PHE A 130 16.24 -14.98 -25.30
C PHE A 130 17.34 -14.69 -26.33
N LEU A 131 18.00 -13.54 -26.27
CA LEU A 131 19.17 -13.23 -27.09
C LEU A 131 20.37 -14.11 -26.72
N HIS A 132 20.59 -14.39 -25.43
CA HIS A 132 21.56 -15.38 -24.98
C HIS A 132 21.23 -16.75 -25.57
N TYR A 133 19.96 -17.18 -25.50
CA TYR A 133 19.51 -18.46 -26.05
C TYR A 133 19.79 -18.59 -27.56
N TYR A 134 19.52 -17.55 -28.36
CA TYR A 134 19.74 -17.61 -29.81
C TYR A 134 21.20 -17.45 -30.24
N THR A 135 21.97 -16.61 -29.53
CA THR A 135 23.33 -16.26 -29.95
C THR A 135 24.41 -17.04 -29.22
N GLN A 136 24.08 -17.71 -28.10
CA GLN A 136 24.99 -18.38 -27.19
C GLN A 136 26.08 -17.47 -26.60
N LYS A 137 25.93 -16.14 -26.72
CA LYS A 137 26.89 -15.16 -26.17
C LYS A 137 26.63 -14.90 -24.70
N ASN A 138 27.62 -15.12 -23.85
CA ASN A 138 27.51 -14.88 -22.40
C ASN A 138 27.33 -13.39 -22.05
N SER A 139 27.72 -12.46 -22.91
CA SER A 139 27.53 -11.02 -22.68
C SER A 139 26.07 -10.64 -22.44
N TRP A 140 25.12 -11.27 -23.15
CA TRP A 140 23.69 -11.02 -22.94
C TRP A 140 23.21 -11.54 -21.59
N PHE A 141 23.72 -12.69 -21.14
CA PHE A 141 23.42 -13.23 -19.82
C PHE A 141 23.92 -12.31 -18.70
N PHE A 142 25.18 -11.86 -18.77
CA PHE A 142 25.71 -10.93 -17.78
C PHE A 142 24.99 -9.57 -17.80
N LEU A 143 24.60 -9.10 -18.98
CA LEU A 143 23.77 -7.89 -19.08
C LEU A 143 22.38 -8.11 -18.44
N SER A 144 21.79 -9.31 -18.57
CA SER A 144 20.52 -9.63 -17.91
C SER A 144 20.64 -9.59 -16.38
N LEU A 145 21.77 -10.05 -15.82
CA LEU A 145 22.06 -9.94 -14.39
C LEU A 145 22.22 -8.47 -13.97
N PHE A 146 22.92 -7.66 -14.77
CA PHE A 146 23.07 -6.22 -14.53
C PHE A 146 21.70 -5.52 -14.42
N PHE A 147 20.80 -5.72 -15.41
CA PHE A 147 19.47 -5.11 -15.37
C PHE A 147 18.60 -5.65 -14.23
N ALA A 148 18.70 -6.94 -13.89
CA ALA A 148 17.98 -7.52 -12.75
C ALA A 148 18.46 -6.91 -11.42
N THR A 149 19.76 -6.75 -11.23
CA THR A 149 20.37 -6.11 -10.07
C THR A 149 20.01 -4.62 -9.99
N LEU A 150 20.11 -3.89 -11.10
CA LEU A 150 19.69 -2.50 -11.18
C LEU A 150 18.20 -2.37 -10.80
N GLY A 151 17.35 -3.24 -11.35
CA GLY A 151 15.94 -3.32 -11.02
C GLY A 151 15.72 -3.54 -9.52
N PHE A 152 16.45 -4.47 -8.90
CA PHE A 152 16.36 -4.75 -7.47
C PHE A 152 16.70 -3.53 -6.58
N TYR A 153 17.73 -2.75 -6.96
CA TYR A 153 18.12 -1.53 -6.23
C TYR A 153 17.29 -0.29 -6.57
N ILE A 154 16.53 -0.30 -7.66
CA ILE A 154 15.46 0.69 -7.90
C ILE A 154 14.24 0.32 -7.04
N LYS A 155 13.74 -0.91 -7.19
CA LYS A 155 12.58 -1.41 -6.45
C LYS A 155 12.61 -2.93 -6.42
N MET A 156 12.51 -3.49 -5.23
CA MET A 156 12.68 -4.93 -4.99
C MET A 156 11.74 -5.79 -5.86
N SER A 157 10.50 -5.33 -6.11
CA SER A 157 9.54 -6.04 -6.97
C SER A 157 10.06 -6.25 -8.39
N ILE A 158 10.79 -5.29 -8.97
CA ILE A 158 11.40 -5.39 -10.30
C ILE A 158 12.47 -6.49 -10.30
N GLY A 159 13.31 -6.49 -9.26
CA GLY A 159 14.36 -7.49 -9.07
C GLY A 159 13.77 -8.89 -8.89
N ILE A 160 12.74 -9.06 -8.04
CA ILE A 160 12.06 -10.35 -7.82
C ILE A 160 11.50 -10.89 -9.13
N VAL A 161 10.77 -10.06 -9.90
CA VAL A 161 10.24 -10.43 -11.22
C VAL A 161 11.38 -10.82 -12.16
N SER A 162 12.48 -10.05 -12.19
CA SER A 162 13.65 -10.30 -13.04
C SER A 162 14.37 -11.61 -12.71
N PHE A 163 14.76 -11.82 -11.45
CA PHE A 163 15.46 -13.03 -11.00
C PHE A 163 14.58 -14.28 -11.07
N SER A 164 13.25 -14.12 -10.95
CA SER A 164 12.30 -15.23 -11.18
C SER A 164 12.31 -15.74 -12.63
N MET A 165 12.90 -15.00 -13.58
CA MET A 165 13.11 -15.46 -14.95
C MET A 165 14.49 -16.09 -15.15
N ILE A 166 15.52 -15.54 -14.51
CA ILE A 166 16.91 -15.98 -14.66
C ILE A 166 17.09 -17.41 -14.13
N VAL A 167 16.59 -17.70 -12.92
CA VAL A 167 16.79 -19.02 -12.29
C VAL A 167 16.13 -20.16 -13.09
N PRO A 168 14.85 -20.08 -13.50
CA PRO A 168 14.25 -21.10 -14.35
C PRO A 168 14.91 -21.23 -15.72
N PHE A 169 15.39 -20.11 -16.30
CA PHE A 169 16.13 -20.15 -17.57
C PHE A 169 17.44 -20.95 -17.45
N LEU A 170 18.20 -20.76 -16.38
CA LEU A 170 19.39 -21.57 -16.11
C LEU A 170 19.03 -23.05 -15.92
N GLY A 171 17.93 -23.34 -15.23
CA GLY A 171 17.40 -24.70 -15.09
C GLY A 171 17.05 -25.33 -16.45
N PHE A 172 16.41 -24.56 -17.34
CA PHE A 172 16.12 -25.01 -18.71
C PHE A 172 17.40 -25.35 -19.49
N LEU A 173 18.40 -24.48 -19.46
CA LEU A 173 19.68 -24.70 -20.14
C LEU A 173 20.39 -25.95 -19.59
N PHE A 174 20.33 -26.17 -18.27
CA PHE A 174 20.87 -27.38 -17.64
C PHE A 174 20.24 -28.65 -18.23
N PHE A 175 18.91 -28.73 -18.30
CA PHE A 175 18.23 -29.90 -18.85
C PHE A 175 18.46 -30.08 -20.36
N GLU A 176 18.55 -28.99 -21.11
CA GLU A 176 18.86 -29.03 -22.54
C GLU A 176 20.27 -29.56 -22.81
N LYS A 177 21.28 -29.01 -22.12
CA LYS A 177 22.67 -29.44 -22.30
C LYS A 177 22.94 -30.85 -21.78
N LYS A 178 22.28 -31.27 -20.69
CA LYS A 178 22.38 -32.64 -20.16
C LYS A 178 22.01 -33.71 -21.20
N GLN A 179 21.21 -33.39 -22.22
CA GLN A 179 20.91 -34.34 -23.30
C GLN A 179 22.10 -34.58 -24.24
N ASN A 180 23.03 -33.64 -24.35
CA ASN A 180 24.13 -33.66 -25.32
C ASN A 180 25.53 -33.67 -24.68
N GLU A 181 25.64 -33.36 -23.39
CA GLU A 181 26.91 -33.20 -22.66
C GLU A 181 26.94 -34.02 -21.35
N THR A 182 28.14 -34.24 -20.80
CA THR A 182 28.30 -35.01 -19.56
C THR A 182 27.81 -34.23 -18.34
N PHE A 183 27.16 -34.94 -17.40
CA PHE A 183 26.59 -34.34 -16.19
C PHE A 183 27.57 -33.42 -15.41
N PRO A 184 28.84 -33.80 -15.15
CA PRO A 184 29.77 -32.93 -14.41
C PRO A 184 30.03 -31.58 -15.09
N LYS A 185 30.13 -31.55 -16.43
CA LYS A 185 30.36 -30.30 -17.18
C LYS A 185 29.17 -29.35 -17.07
N VAL A 186 27.97 -29.89 -17.28
CA VAL A 186 26.72 -29.12 -17.21
C VAL A 186 26.44 -28.64 -15.79
N ALA A 187 26.70 -29.48 -14.78
CA ALA A 187 26.56 -29.11 -13.37
C ALA A 187 27.54 -28.01 -12.96
N LEU A 188 28.79 -28.05 -13.44
CA LEU A 188 29.79 -27.01 -13.19
C LEU A 188 29.38 -25.67 -13.82
N GLU A 189 28.96 -25.67 -15.10
CA GLU A 189 28.50 -24.44 -15.76
C GLU A 189 27.27 -23.84 -15.09
N PHE A 190 26.29 -24.69 -14.74
CA PHE A 190 25.09 -24.27 -14.01
C PHE A 190 25.46 -23.69 -12.64
N GLY A 191 26.30 -24.39 -11.87
CA GLY A 191 26.77 -23.93 -10.57
C GLY A 191 27.45 -22.57 -10.66
N TRP A 192 28.35 -22.37 -11.63
CA TRP A 192 29.06 -21.10 -11.80
C TRP A 192 28.11 -19.97 -12.19
N LYS A 193 27.17 -20.20 -13.13
CA LYS A 193 26.14 -19.21 -13.48
C LYS A 193 25.20 -18.87 -12.32
N MET A 194 24.87 -19.84 -11.47
CA MET A 194 24.07 -19.61 -10.26
C MET A 194 24.80 -18.76 -9.22
N LEU A 195 26.11 -18.91 -9.04
CA LEU A 195 26.91 -18.08 -8.13
C LEU A 195 26.97 -16.61 -8.58
N PHE A 196 26.84 -16.33 -9.88
CA PHE A 196 26.80 -14.95 -10.38
C PHE A 196 25.55 -14.17 -9.94
N VAL A 197 24.47 -14.83 -9.53
CA VAL A 197 23.26 -14.15 -9.03
C VAL A 197 23.56 -13.38 -7.73
N PRO A 198 23.94 -14.03 -6.61
CA PRO A 198 24.30 -13.30 -5.39
C PRO A 198 25.54 -12.41 -5.57
N PHE A 199 26.49 -12.81 -6.42
CA PHE A 199 27.65 -11.95 -6.73
C PHE A 199 27.24 -10.64 -7.41
N SER A 200 26.31 -10.68 -8.37
CA SER A 200 25.88 -9.46 -9.07
C SER A 200 25.20 -8.47 -8.13
N LEU A 201 24.43 -8.97 -7.16
CA LEU A 201 23.82 -8.18 -6.10
C LEU A 201 24.90 -7.56 -5.19
N ALA A 202 25.80 -8.38 -4.65
CA ALA A 202 26.89 -7.90 -3.79
C ALA A 202 27.80 -6.88 -4.51
N LEU A 203 28.08 -7.10 -5.80
CA LEU A 203 28.83 -6.16 -6.63
C LEU A 203 28.07 -4.84 -6.81
N GLY A 204 26.76 -4.89 -7.08
CA GLY A 204 25.94 -3.68 -7.17
C GLY A 204 25.96 -2.86 -5.88
N TRP A 205 25.87 -3.53 -4.72
CA TRP A 205 26.04 -2.88 -3.42
C TRP A 205 27.41 -2.25 -3.25
N PHE A 206 28.47 -3.02 -3.51
CA PHE A 206 29.85 -2.56 -3.38
C PHE A 206 30.13 -1.36 -4.29
N LEU A 207 29.61 -1.33 -5.52
CA LEU A 207 29.76 -0.20 -6.42
C LEU A 207 29.08 1.06 -5.89
N MET A 208 27.95 0.93 -5.19
CA MET A 208 27.23 2.06 -4.60
C MET A 208 27.92 2.58 -3.33
N TYR A 209 28.34 1.70 -2.41
CA TYR A 209 28.76 2.08 -1.06
C TYR A 209 30.25 1.91 -0.78
N GLN A 210 31.01 1.29 -1.69
CA GLN A 210 32.44 0.99 -1.54
C GLN A 210 32.78 0.10 -0.32
N ASN A 211 31.78 -0.61 0.22
CA ASN A 211 31.89 -1.58 1.31
C ASN A 211 30.74 -2.60 1.20
N LEU A 212 30.67 -3.57 2.11
CA LEU A 212 29.58 -4.57 2.20
C LEU A 212 28.76 -4.42 3.49
N ASP A 213 28.97 -3.35 4.25
CA ASP A 213 28.23 -3.06 5.47
C ASP A 213 26.77 -2.81 5.11
N GLY A 214 25.85 -3.21 6.00
CA GLY A 214 24.41 -3.10 5.77
C GLY A 214 23.81 -4.08 4.76
N LEU A 215 24.60 -4.72 3.88
CA LEU A 215 24.10 -5.62 2.83
C LEU A 215 23.23 -6.76 3.38
N GLY A 216 23.70 -7.41 4.45
CA GLY A 216 22.95 -8.49 5.10
C GLY A 216 21.63 -8.01 5.69
N THR A 217 21.63 -6.86 6.35
CA THR A 217 20.43 -6.23 6.92
C THR A 217 19.44 -5.83 5.82
N TYR A 218 19.92 -5.30 4.69
CA TYR A 218 19.10 -4.94 3.54
C TYR A 218 18.38 -6.16 2.96
N PHE A 219 19.09 -7.28 2.74
CA PHE A 219 18.48 -8.51 2.24
C PHE A 219 17.54 -9.17 3.24
N TYR A 220 17.89 -9.19 4.52
CA TYR A 220 17.01 -9.74 5.54
C TYR A 220 15.74 -8.89 5.69
N GLY A 221 15.87 -7.57 5.66
CA GLY A 221 14.73 -6.66 5.64
C GLY A 221 13.86 -6.84 4.40
N ALA A 222 14.47 -7.12 3.24
CA ALA A 222 13.72 -7.47 2.03
C ALA A 222 12.86 -8.73 2.21
N LEU A 223 13.39 -9.76 2.87
CA LEU A 223 12.65 -10.99 3.18
C LEU A 223 11.49 -10.73 4.16
N GLU A 224 11.73 -9.93 5.20
CA GLU A 224 10.71 -9.57 6.19
C GLU A 224 9.57 -8.74 5.58
N LEU A 225 9.91 -7.80 4.68
CA LEU A 225 8.92 -7.06 3.90
C LEU A 225 8.06 -8.02 3.04
N VAL A 226 8.67 -8.92 2.27
CA VAL A 226 7.91 -9.89 1.46
C VAL A 226 7.02 -10.80 2.31
N LYS A 227 7.50 -11.19 3.50
CA LYS A 227 6.79 -12.11 4.40
C LYS A 227 5.47 -11.53 4.93
N GLY A 228 5.50 -10.31 5.47
CA GLY A 228 4.33 -9.72 6.14
C GLY A 228 3.40 -8.87 5.25
N ASN A 229 3.80 -8.54 4.01
CA ASN A 229 3.07 -7.60 3.14
C ASN A 229 1.60 -8.01 2.91
N SER A 230 1.33 -9.30 2.74
CA SER A 230 -0.03 -9.78 2.48
C SER A 230 -0.94 -9.70 3.71
N ASP A 231 -0.40 -9.81 4.91
CA ASP A 231 -1.20 -9.67 6.14
C ASP A 231 -1.55 -8.19 6.39
N SER A 232 -0.57 -7.31 6.20
CA SER A 232 -0.69 -5.88 6.52
C SER A 232 -1.40 -5.04 5.46
N ALA A 233 -1.17 -5.29 4.18
CA ALA A 233 -1.53 -4.36 3.11
C ALA A 233 -2.58 -4.90 2.11
N SER A 234 -3.17 -6.08 2.33
CA SER A 234 -4.17 -6.62 1.38
C SER A 234 -5.51 -5.89 1.43
N LEU A 235 -6.15 -5.62 0.31
CA LEU A 235 -7.57 -5.22 0.25
C LEU A 235 -8.44 -6.40 -0.18
N TYR A 236 -9.75 -6.28 -0.01
CA TYR A 236 -10.70 -7.39 -0.21
C TYR A 236 -11.92 -7.00 -1.06
N PRO A 237 -11.74 -6.53 -2.31
CA PRO A 237 -12.85 -6.32 -3.23
C PRO A 237 -13.44 -7.65 -3.72
N ASP A 238 -14.62 -7.59 -4.35
CA ASP A 238 -15.32 -8.79 -4.83
C ASP A 238 -14.74 -9.29 -6.16
N ASN A 239 -14.25 -10.54 -6.17
CA ASN A 239 -13.79 -11.21 -7.38
C ASN A 239 -14.88 -12.05 -8.03
N ASN A 240 -14.89 -12.04 -9.37
CA ASN A 240 -15.65 -13.02 -10.15
C ASN A 240 -14.77 -14.26 -10.40
N TRP A 241 -14.90 -15.24 -9.51
CA TRP A 241 -14.12 -16.48 -9.56
C TRP A 241 -14.35 -17.32 -10.82
N TRP A 242 -15.49 -17.19 -11.49
CA TRP A 242 -15.70 -17.86 -12.78
C TRP A 242 -14.85 -17.24 -13.88
N LEU A 243 -14.84 -15.90 -13.98
CA LEU A 243 -13.99 -15.19 -14.94
C LEU A 243 -12.50 -15.50 -14.68
N LEU A 244 -12.05 -15.43 -13.43
CA LEU A 244 -10.67 -15.81 -13.07
C LEU A 244 -10.37 -17.28 -13.39
N GLY A 245 -11.29 -18.20 -13.10
CA GLY A 245 -11.15 -19.63 -13.39
C GLY A 245 -10.96 -19.91 -14.87
N VAL A 246 -11.76 -19.28 -15.75
CA VAL A 246 -11.63 -19.40 -17.20
C VAL A 246 -10.33 -18.76 -17.70
N SER A 247 -9.94 -17.62 -17.12
CA SER A 247 -8.68 -16.95 -17.44
C SER A 247 -7.47 -17.85 -17.15
N PHE A 248 -7.44 -18.48 -15.96
CA PHE A 248 -6.40 -19.42 -15.56
C PHE A 248 -6.39 -20.69 -16.40
N LEU A 249 -7.55 -21.29 -16.63
CA LEU A 249 -7.64 -22.49 -17.45
C LEU A 249 -7.12 -22.20 -18.87
N SER A 250 -7.50 -21.06 -19.46
CA SER A 250 -7.01 -20.64 -20.76
C SER A 250 -5.49 -20.45 -20.78
N PHE A 251 -4.93 -19.84 -19.73
CA PHE A 251 -3.49 -19.64 -19.59
C PHE A 251 -2.74 -20.98 -19.50
N LEU A 252 -3.27 -21.94 -18.73
CA LEU A 252 -2.63 -23.24 -18.52
C LEU A 252 -2.71 -24.16 -19.74
N LEU A 253 -3.73 -24.03 -20.61
CA LEU A 253 -3.93 -24.89 -21.78
C LEU A 253 -2.98 -24.59 -22.96
N ILE A 254 -2.37 -23.41 -23.02
CA ILE A 254 -1.50 -22.96 -24.13
C ILE A 254 -0.34 -23.94 -24.43
N PRO A 255 0.51 -24.35 -23.47
CA PRO A 255 1.61 -25.29 -23.76
C PRO A 255 1.10 -26.66 -24.25
N PHE A 256 -0.06 -27.12 -23.78
CA PHE A 256 -0.63 -28.41 -24.17
C PHE A 256 -1.20 -28.41 -25.59
N LEU A 257 -1.85 -27.31 -26.02
CA LEU A 257 -2.43 -27.18 -27.36
C LEU A 257 -1.41 -26.74 -28.42
N GLY A 258 -0.49 -25.84 -28.05
CA GLY A 258 0.49 -25.28 -28.99
C GLY A 258 1.63 -26.24 -29.31
N LYS A 259 1.96 -27.17 -28.38
CA LYS A 259 2.99 -28.22 -28.51
C LYS A 259 4.31 -27.72 -29.12
N SER A 260 4.68 -26.48 -28.85
CA SER A 260 5.88 -25.84 -29.37
C SER A 260 6.95 -25.75 -28.30
N ARG A 261 8.18 -26.11 -28.66
CA ARG A 261 9.34 -25.96 -27.78
C ARG A 261 9.53 -24.51 -27.32
N MET A 262 9.25 -23.53 -28.18
CA MET A 262 9.37 -22.10 -27.83
C MET A 262 8.27 -21.68 -26.86
N ILE A 263 7.05 -22.19 -26.99
CA ILE A 263 5.99 -21.95 -26.00
C ILE A 263 6.43 -22.50 -24.64
N ASN A 264 6.91 -23.75 -24.57
CA ASN A 264 7.37 -24.32 -23.31
C ASN A 264 8.53 -23.54 -22.70
N LEU A 265 9.47 -23.06 -23.52
CA LEU A 265 10.56 -22.20 -23.07
C LEU A 265 10.02 -20.89 -22.47
N VAL A 266 9.08 -20.21 -23.14
CA VAL A 266 8.43 -19.00 -22.61
C VAL A 266 7.75 -19.27 -21.27
N TYR A 267 7.02 -20.38 -21.14
CA TYR A 267 6.37 -20.76 -19.88
C TYR A 267 7.37 -21.07 -18.77
N ILE A 268 8.49 -21.72 -19.07
CA ILE A 268 9.53 -22.00 -18.07
C ILE A 268 10.20 -20.70 -17.61
N VAL A 269 10.57 -19.83 -18.54
CA VAL A 269 11.29 -18.58 -18.23
C VAL A 269 10.38 -17.54 -17.60
N LEU A 270 9.19 -17.29 -18.16
CA LEU A 270 8.30 -16.21 -17.72
C LEU A 270 7.16 -16.68 -16.80
N GLY A 271 6.91 -17.97 -16.65
CA GLY A 271 5.79 -18.46 -15.82
C GLY A 271 5.92 -18.08 -14.35
N PHE A 272 7.14 -18.15 -13.80
CA PHE A 272 7.41 -17.70 -12.43
C PHE A 272 7.30 -16.18 -12.27
N SER A 273 7.60 -15.41 -13.32
CA SER A 273 7.41 -13.96 -13.29
C SER A 273 5.93 -13.57 -13.36
N VAL A 274 5.10 -14.30 -14.11
CA VAL A 274 3.63 -14.18 -14.06
C VAL A 274 3.13 -14.45 -12.65
N PHE A 275 3.61 -15.50 -11.98
CA PHE A 275 3.24 -15.77 -10.58
C PHE A 275 3.72 -14.68 -9.62
N ALA A 276 4.94 -14.15 -9.79
CA ALA A 276 5.46 -13.05 -8.97
C ALA A 276 4.62 -11.78 -9.12
N VAL A 277 4.24 -11.41 -10.35
CA VAL A 277 3.38 -10.26 -10.61
C VAL A 277 1.95 -10.52 -10.12
N TRP A 278 1.40 -11.73 -10.30
CA TRP A 278 0.13 -12.13 -9.71
C TRP A 278 0.14 -11.93 -8.19
N LYS A 279 1.17 -12.43 -7.49
CA LYS A 279 1.26 -12.27 -6.04
C LYS A 279 1.40 -10.81 -5.63
N HIS A 280 2.18 -10.01 -6.36
CA HIS A 280 2.32 -8.58 -6.10
C HIS A 280 0.99 -7.83 -6.31
N GLY A 281 0.29 -8.12 -7.41
CA GLY A 281 -0.96 -7.46 -7.79
C GLY A 281 -2.14 -7.83 -6.91
N MET A 282 -2.37 -9.14 -6.74
CA MET A 282 -3.54 -9.68 -6.04
C MET A 282 -3.41 -9.64 -4.51
N ALA A 283 -2.19 -9.51 -3.97
CA ALA A 283 -2.00 -9.24 -2.55
C ALA A 283 -2.68 -7.93 -2.18
N ARG A 284 -2.35 -6.82 -2.85
CA ARG A 284 -2.99 -5.52 -2.59
C ARG A 284 -4.41 -5.47 -3.16
N GLU A 285 -4.58 -5.84 -4.43
CA GLU A 285 -5.84 -5.80 -5.19
C GLU A 285 -6.54 -4.44 -5.23
N ASP A 286 -5.77 -3.37 -5.41
CA ASP A 286 -6.29 -2.07 -5.83
C ASP A 286 -6.11 -1.88 -7.36
N PRO A 287 -6.67 -0.82 -7.97
CA PRO A 287 -6.55 -0.58 -9.41
C PRO A 287 -5.11 -0.55 -9.93
N TRP A 288 -4.20 0.08 -9.19
CA TRP A 288 -2.81 0.29 -9.57
C TRP A 288 -1.98 -1.00 -9.51
N HIS A 289 -2.36 -1.96 -8.66
CA HIS A 289 -1.65 -3.22 -8.49
C HIS A 289 -2.25 -4.35 -9.34
N ILE A 290 -3.58 -4.44 -9.48
CA ILE A 290 -4.18 -5.51 -10.29
C ILE A 290 -3.90 -5.33 -11.79
N ILE A 291 -3.86 -4.09 -12.28
CA ILE A 291 -3.56 -3.83 -13.69
C ILE A 291 -2.15 -4.29 -14.08
N LYS A 292 -1.21 -4.31 -13.13
CA LYS A 292 0.14 -4.81 -13.35
C LYS A 292 0.16 -6.29 -13.78
N VAL A 293 -0.77 -7.09 -13.27
CA VAL A 293 -0.96 -8.49 -13.70
C VAL A 293 -1.41 -8.55 -15.15
N PHE A 294 -2.40 -7.74 -15.53
CA PHE A 294 -2.91 -7.67 -16.89
C PHE A 294 -1.82 -7.21 -17.89
N ALA A 295 -1.11 -6.13 -17.56
CA ALA A 295 -0.02 -5.61 -18.38
C ALA A 295 1.12 -6.63 -18.56
N TRP A 296 1.48 -7.35 -17.50
CA TRP A 296 2.51 -8.39 -17.62
C TRP A 296 2.05 -9.61 -18.41
N LEU A 297 0.76 -9.99 -18.34
CA LEU A 297 0.19 -11.02 -19.21
C LEU A 297 0.26 -10.62 -20.69
N MET A 298 0.05 -9.35 -21.03
CA MET A 298 0.25 -8.86 -22.40
C MET A 298 1.71 -9.00 -22.87
N VAL A 299 2.67 -8.65 -22.01
CA VAL A 299 4.10 -8.85 -22.28
C VAL A 299 4.40 -10.34 -22.47
N PHE A 300 3.90 -11.20 -21.57
CA PHE A 300 4.06 -12.66 -21.66
C PHE A 300 3.54 -13.21 -23.00
N PHE A 301 2.30 -12.85 -23.38
CA PHE A 301 1.69 -13.33 -24.62
C PHE A 301 2.36 -12.75 -25.87
N THR A 302 2.95 -11.56 -25.77
CA THR A 302 3.82 -11.04 -26.82
C THR A 302 4.98 -12.00 -27.09
N TYR A 303 5.67 -12.50 -26.05
CA TYR A 303 6.74 -13.49 -26.22
C TYR A 303 6.25 -14.81 -26.79
N VAL A 304 5.07 -15.29 -26.37
CA VAL A 304 4.41 -16.47 -26.98
C VAL A 304 4.23 -16.23 -28.48
N PHE A 305 3.76 -15.05 -28.90
CA PHE A 305 3.55 -14.71 -30.29
C PHE A 305 4.86 -14.57 -31.09
N ILE A 306 5.77 -13.67 -30.68
CA ILE A 306 6.94 -13.31 -31.49
C ILE A 306 7.94 -14.46 -31.63
N LEU A 307 8.13 -15.30 -30.59
CA LEU A 307 9.08 -16.40 -30.62
C LEU A 307 8.57 -17.60 -31.42
N ASN A 308 7.25 -17.69 -31.66
CA ASN A 308 6.63 -18.72 -32.48
C ASN A 308 6.32 -18.28 -33.92
N ASN A 309 6.50 -17.00 -34.24
CA ASN A 309 6.30 -16.44 -35.58
C ASN A 309 7.50 -16.68 -36.52
N LYS A 310 8.18 -17.84 -36.39
CA LYS A 310 9.32 -18.18 -37.26
C LYS A 310 8.83 -18.53 -38.67
N GLU A 311 9.42 -17.86 -39.65
CA GLU A 311 9.26 -18.22 -41.05
C GLU A 311 10.16 -19.44 -41.35
N LYS A 312 9.58 -20.63 -41.52
CA LYS A 312 10.32 -21.75 -42.12
C LYS A 312 10.26 -21.59 -43.64
N LYS A 313 11.41 -21.39 -44.29
CA LYS A 313 11.54 -21.68 -45.73
C LYS A 313 11.28 -23.18 -45.89
N THR A 314 10.10 -23.55 -46.39
CA THR A 314 9.89 -24.90 -46.92
C THR A 314 10.57 -24.96 -48.28
N THR A 315 11.37 -25.99 -48.51
CA THR A 315 12.03 -26.27 -49.79
C THR A 315 11.04 -26.54 -50.92
N ASP A 316 9.76 -26.79 -50.62
CA ASP A 316 8.73 -27.19 -51.59
C ASP A 316 7.58 -26.18 -51.81
N GLY A 317 7.68 -24.93 -51.37
CA GLY A 317 6.65 -23.90 -51.67
C GLY A 317 5.26 -24.18 -51.09
N THR A 318 5.05 -25.28 -50.37
CA THR A 318 3.84 -25.56 -49.63
C THR A 318 3.79 -24.66 -48.39
N LYS A 319 2.77 -23.79 -48.35
CA LYS A 319 2.45 -22.95 -47.19
C LYS A 319 2.32 -23.86 -45.96
N ASN A 320 3.08 -23.55 -44.92
CA ASN A 320 2.96 -24.22 -43.63
C ASN A 320 1.58 -23.91 -43.04
N ASN A 321 0.61 -24.81 -43.22
CA ASN A 321 -0.69 -24.70 -42.57
C ASN A 321 -0.46 -24.84 -41.07
N PHE A 322 -0.49 -23.72 -40.35
CA PHE A 322 -0.59 -23.74 -38.90
C PHE A 322 -1.76 -24.65 -38.54
N LYS A 323 -1.49 -25.77 -37.85
CA LYS A 323 -2.57 -26.61 -37.31
C LYS A 323 -3.49 -25.71 -36.49
N PHE A 324 -4.80 -25.87 -36.65
CA PHE A 324 -5.80 -25.05 -35.97
C PHE A 324 -5.53 -24.95 -34.45
N SER A 325 -5.10 -26.05 -33.81
CA SER A 325 -4.69 -26.09 -32.41
C SER A 325 -3.58 -25.09 -32.06
N ASN A 326 -2.61 -24.85 -32.96
CA ASN A 326 -1.53 -23.90 -32.74
C ASN A 326 -2.01 -22.46 -32.88
N GLN A 327 -2.94 -22.18 -33.79
CA GLN A 327 -3.55 -20.84 -33.90
C GLN A 327 -4.38 -20.53 -32.65
N VAL A 328 -5.15 -21.51 -32.18
CA VAL A 328 -5.89 -21.40 -30.92
C VAL A 328 -4.94 -21.16 -29.75
N ALA A 329 -3.81 -21.87 -29.66
CA ALA A 329 -2.85 -21.68 -28.58
C ALA A 329 -2.11 -20.34 -28.62
N ILE A 330 -1.84 -19.79 -29.81
CA ILE A 330 -1.05 -18.55 -29.97
C ILE A 330 -1.93 -17.30 -29.91
N PHE A 331 -3.19 -17.38 -30.33
CA PHE A 331 -4.08 -16.21 -30.39
C PHE A 331 -5.35 -16.39 -29.56
N GLY A 332 -6.04 -17.52 -29.70
CA GLY A 332 -7.33 -17.75 -29.05
C GLY A 332 -7.24 -17.79 -27.52
N LEU A 333 -6.40 -18.66 -26.97
CA LEU A 333 -6.24 -18.81 -25.53
C LEU A 333 -5.65 -17.55 -24.86
N PRO A 334 -4.61 -16.89 -25.40
CA PRO A 334 -4.18 -15.58 -24.90
C PRO A 334 -5.30 -14.53 -24.88
N PHE A 335 -6.09 -14.44 -25.94
CA PHE A 335 -7.24 -13.53 -26.00
C PHE A 335 -8.26 -13.86 -24.91
N PHE A 336 -8.61 -15.13 -24.71
CA PHE A 336 -9.51 -15.53 -23.63
C PHE A 336 -8.92 -15.24 -22.25
N THR A 337 -7.64 -15.54 -21.99
CA THR A 337 -7.01 -15.20 -20.71
C THR A 337 -7.14 -13.72 -20.40
N LEU A 338 -6.80 -12.85 -21.36
CA LEU A 338 -6.89 -11.39 -21.19
C LEU A 338 -8.34 -10.92 -21.06
N LEU A 339 -9.25 -11.37 -21.92
CA LEU A 339 -10.66 -10.98 -21.91
C LEU A 339 -11.33 -11.32 -20.57
N PHE A 340 -11.14 -12.53 -20.08
CA PHE A 340 -11.76 -12.99 -18.84
C PHE A 340 -11.08 -12.36 -17.61
N PHE A 341 -9.76 -12.18 -17.62
CA PHE A 341 -9.08 -11.44 -16.55
C PHE A 341 -9.55 -9.98 -16.49
N TYR A 342 -9.69 -9.36 -17.66
CA TYR A 342 -10.21 -8.02 -17.80
C TYR A 342 -11.66 -7.90 -17.30
N GLY A 343 -12.51 -8.88 -17.64
CA GLY A 343 -13.86 -8.99 -17.10
C GLY A 343 -13.88 -9.02 -15.58
N ASN A 344 -12.92 -9.72 -14.94
CA ASN A 344 -12.77 -9.70 -13.49
C ASN A 344 -12.38 -8.31 -12.98
N ILE A 345 -11.36 -7.64 -13.55
CA ILE A 345 -10.98 -6.27 -13.15
C ILE A 345 -12.19 -5.33 -13.21
N LYS A 346 -12.94 -5.35 -14.32
CA LYS A 346 -14.13 -4.52 -14.50
C LYS A 346 -15.21 -4.84 -13.47
N TYR A 347 -15.43 -6.11 -13.17
CA TYR A 347 -16.36 -6.54 -12.14
C TYR A 347 -15.93 -6.06 -10.74
N THR A 348 -14.64 -6.21 -10.41
CA THR A 348 -14.09 -5.97 -9.08
C THR A 348 -13.95 -4.48 -8.76
N LEU A 349 -13.54 -3.66 -9.73
CA LEU A 349 -13.16 -2.28 -9.48
C LEU A 349 -14.06 -1.26 -10.17
N ASN A 350 -14.96 -1.70 -11.06
CA ASN A 350 -15.78 -0.83 -11.92
C ASN A 350 -14.97 0.29 -12.62
N GLN A 351 -13.69 0.01 -12.87
CA GLN A 351 -12.74 0.95 -13.43
C GLN A 351 -11.99 0.31 -14.59
N PHE A 352 -11.68 1.13 -15.58
CA PHE A 352 -10.74 0.82 -16.65
C PHE A 352 -9.53 1.75 -16.54
N VAL A 353 -8.37 1.26 -16.97
CA VAL A 353 -7.10 1.96 -16.94
C VAL A 353 -6.86 2.73 -18.24
N ASP A 354 -6.46 3.99 -18.03
CA ASP A 354 -5.69 4.92 -18.86
C ASP A 354 -6.01 4.99 -20.36
N GLU A 355 -6.45 6.18 -20.78
CA GLU A 355 -6.45 6.57 -22.19
C GLU A 355 -5.06 6.37 -22.79
N LEU A 356 -4.99 5.79 -24.00
CA LEU A 356 -3.74 5.68 -24.75
C LEU A 356 -3.08 7.06 -24.83
N GLY A 357 -1.84 7.17 -24.37
CA GLY A 357 -1.12 8.43 -24.26
C GLY A 357 -0.71 8.96 -25.62
N THR A 358 -1.60 9.70 -26.30
CA THR A 358 -1.26 10.32 -27.60
C THR A 358 -0.23 11.45 -27.52
N ASP A 359 0.17 11.83 -26.31
CA ASP A 359 1.03 12.97 -26.01
C ASP A 359 2.51 12.61 -25.77
N GLY A 360 2.96 11.39 -26.10
CA GLY A 360 4.33 10.96 -25.81
C GLY A 360 5.43 11.91 -26.33
N TYR A 361 5.25 12.50 -27.52
CA TYR A 361 6.19 13.49 -28.03
C TYR A 361 6.22 14.79 -27.20
N LYS A 362 5.06 15.23 -26.69
CA LYS A 362 4.98 16.40 -25.78
C LYS A 362 5.66 16.08 -24.46
N ASN A 363 5.46 14.87 -23.94
CA ASN A 363 6.13 14.39 -22.73
C ASN A 363 7.64 14.36 -22.91
N PHE A 364 8.13 13.86 -24.06
CA PHE A 364 9.55 13.85 -24.39
C PHE A 364 10.13 15.28 -24.43
N ILE A 365 9.48 16.20 -25.15
CA ILE A 365 9.90 17.61 -25.23
C ILE A 365 9.91 18.26 -23.85
N SER A 366 8.86 18.06 -23.05
CA SER A 366 8.73 18.58 -21.69
C SER A 366 9.85 18.07 -20.77
N ALA A 367 10.11 16.76 -20.78
CA ALA A 367 11.07 16.13 -19.90
C ALA A 367 12.54 16.37 -20.31
N THR A 368 12.82 16.60 -21.60
CA THR A 368 14.19 16.71 -22.13
C THR A 368 14.56 18.13 -22.56
N ILE A 369 13.76 18.78 -23.41
CA ILE A 369 14.06 20.10 -23.99
C ILE A 369 13.62 21.22 -23.04
N GLN A 370 12.40 21.14 -22.51
CA GLN A 370 11.80 22.14 -21.61
C GLN A 370 11.96 21.76 -20.13
N GLN A 371 12.99 20.97 -19.81
CA GLN A 371 13.18 20.41 -18.47
C GLN A 371 13.31 21.49 -17.39
N LYS A 372 13.90 22.65 -17.72
CA LYS A 372 14.01 23.79 -16.81
C LYS A 372 12.63 24.34 -16.41
N ASP A 373 11.72 24.46 -17.37
CA ASP A 373 10.36 24.96 -17.11
C ASP A 373 9.58 23.94 -16.29
N LEU A 374 9.70 22.65 -16.63
CA LEU A 374 9.11 21.55 -15.87
C LEU A 374 9.61 21.56 -14.40
N PHE A 375 10.91 21.75 -14.20
CA PHE A 375 11.53 21.84 -12.88
C PHE A 375 10.96 23.02 -12.08
N GLN A 376 10.98 24.23 -12.63
CA GLN A 376 10.54 25.43 -11.89
C GLN A 376 9.06 25.37 -11.55
N LYS A 377 8.23 24.92 -12.50
CA LYS A 377 6.80 24.71 -12.27
C LYS A 377 6.54 23.74 -11.11
N ASN A 378 7.15 22.55 -11.15
CA ASN A 378 6.91 21.53 -10.12
C ASN A 378 7.51 21.91 -8.77
N LYS A 379 8.63 22.63 -8.74
CA LYS A 379 9.20 23.18 -7.50
C LYS A 379 8.23 24.15 -6.83
N LYS A 380 7.65 25.09 -7.60
CA LYS A 380 6.65 26.04 -7.10
C LYS A 380 5.41 25.32 -6.58
N GLU A 381 4.80 24.46 -7.40
CA GLU A 381 3.59 23.72 -7.01
C GLU A 381 3.83 22.79 -5.81
N SER A 382 5.02 22.22 -5.68
CA SER A 382 5.39 21.41 -4.52
C SER A 382 5.38 22.20 -3.23
N ILE A 383 5.96 23.42 -3.25
CA ILE A 383 5.96 24.33 -2.09
C ILE A 383 4.52 24.69 -1.69
N GLU A 384 3.64 24.94 -2.66
CA GLU A 384 2.22 25.23 -2.42
C GLU A 384 1.49 24.03 -1.80
N ARG A 385 1.72 22.81 -2.32
CA ARG A 385 1.06 21.58 -1.82
C ARG A 385 1.46 21.20 -0.40
N ILE A 386 2.67 21.56 0.04
CA ILE A 386 3.17 21.23 1.38
C ILE A 386 3.07 22.39 2.39
N GLN A 387 2.43 23.51 2.02
CA GLN A 387 2.21 24.64 2.95
C GLN A 387 1.59 24.23 4.29
N PRO A 388 0.63 23.28 4.37
CA PRO A 388 0.08 22.84 5.66
C PRO A 388 1.11 22.26 6.64
N CYS A 389 2.29 21.84 6.14
CA CYS A 389 3.40 21.33 6.95
C CYS A 389 4.40 22.42 7.38
N LYS A 390 4.13 23.69 7.13
CA LYS A 390 4.93 24.79 7.70
C LYS A 390 4.73 24.84 9.22
N MET A 391 5.82 24.81 9.96
CA MET A 391 5.81 24.84 11.42
C MET A 391 5.83 26.28 11.96
N SER A 392 5.39 26.46 13.20
CA SER A 392 5.42 27.76 13.88
C SER A 392 6.86 28.23 14.10
N PHE A 393 7.05 29.55 14.19
CA PHE A 393 8.38 30.13 14.46
C PHE A 393 8.95 29.63 15.79
N ASP A 394 8.11 29.55 16.83
CA ASP A 394 8.51 29.11 18.17
C ASP A 394 8.98 27.65 18.18
N ASP A 395 8.29 26.77 17.46
CA ASP A 395 8.71 25.36 17.34
C ASP A 395 10.01 25.23 16.53
N LEU A 396 10.18 26.02 15.47
CA LEU A 396 11.43 26.03 14.70
C LEU A 396 12.60 26.55 15.54
N GLN A 397 12.37 27.56 16.39
CA GLN A 397 13.38 28.04 17.32
C GLN A 397 13.72 27.01 18.41
N LEU A 398 12.72 26.25 18.88
CA LEU A 398 12.93 25.17 19.84
C LEU A 398 13.73 24.01 19.24
N ILE A 399 13.44 23.63 17.99
CA ILE A 399 14.17 22.60 17.25
C ILE A 399 15.59 23.06 16.91
N ASP A 400 15.74 24.32 16.50
CA ASP A 400 16.98 24.90 16.01
C ASP A 400 17.60 24.00 14.92
N ASN A 401 18.86 23.56 15.06
CA ASN A 401 19.52 22.66 14.12
C ASN A 401 19.61 21.20 14.64
N GLN A 402 18.82 20.87 15.67
CA GLN A 402 18.80 19.53 16.25
C GLN A 402 18.17 18.52 15.28
N VAL A 403 18.56 17.26 15.43
CA VAL A 403 18.08 16.17 14.58
C VAL A 403 16.59 15.92 14.82
N VAL A 404 15.82 15.82 13.74
CA VAL A 404 14.39 15.51 13.75
C VAL A 404 14.09 14.19 13.04
N ASP A 405 12.95 13.57 13.39
CA ASP A 405 12.26 12.58 12.56
C ASP A 405 10.76 12.88 12.50
N CYS A 406 10.06 12.31 11.52
CA CYS A 406 8.62 12.45 11.34
C CYS A 406 7.91 11.11 11.56
N TYR A 407 6.86 11.11 12.39
CA TYR A 407 6.00 9.96 12.65
C TYR A 407 4.57 10.28 12.24
N PRO A 408 3.79 9.33 11.67
CA PRO A 408 4.20 8.00 11.24
C PRO A 408 4.86 7.98 9.83
N TRP A 409 4.77 9.05 9.03
CA TRP A 409 5.36 9.10 7.67
C TRP A 409 5.51 10.48 7.02
N SER A 410 5.15 11.58 7.69
CA SER A 410 4.93 12.87 7.02
C SER A 410 6.21 13.71 6.81
N TYR A 411 7.09 13.27 5.91
CA TYR A 411 8.35 13.95 5.58
C TYR A 411 8.18 15.31 4.89
N ALA A 412 6.97 15.67 4.49
CA ALA A 412 6.64 17.02 4.05
C ALA A 412 6.99 18.11 5.10
N PHE A 413 6.98 17.80 6.41
CA PHE A 413 7.46 18.70 7.45
C PHE A 413 8.95 19.02 7.33
N VAL A 414 9.78 18.02 7.04
CA VAL A 414 11.22 18.23 6.79
C VAL A 414 11.39 19.08 5.54
N ALA A 415 10.73 18.71 4.45
CA ALA A 415 10.83 19.40 3.16
C ALA A 415 10.38 20.87 3.24
N ALA A 416 9.29 21.15 3.96
CA ALA A 416 8.72 22.49 4.06
C ALA A 416 9.59 23.42 4.90
N ASN A 417 10.31 22.91 5.90
CA ASN A 417 11.01 23.74 6.89
C ASN A 417 12.55 23.66 6.81
N GLY A 418 13.10 22.77 5.99
CA GLY A 418 14.56 22.61 5.85
C GLY A 418 15.21 22.02 7.09
N LEU A 419 14.54 21.08 7.76
CA LEU A 419 14.98 20.51 9.04
C LEU A 419 16.13 19.51 8.87
N ASN A 420 16.98 19.41 9.90
CA ASN A 420 18.03 18.41 9.97
C ASN A 420 17.44 17.02 10.25
N TRP A 421 17.14 16.28 9.18
CA TRP A 421 16.49 14.97 9.28
C TRP A 421 17.49 13.83 9.30
N GLN A 422 17.28 12.89 10.24
CA GLN A 422 17.95 11.61 10.26
C GLN A 422 16.93 10.47 10.07
N PRO A 423 17.05 9.66 9.00
CA PRO A 423 16.08 8.60 8.75
C PRO A 423 16.18 7.48 9.79
N ARG A 424 15.01 7.00 10.24
CA ARG A 424 14.90 5.67 10.86
C ARG A 424 14.91 4.56 9.80
N PRO A 425 15.30 3.31 10.15
CA PRO A 425 15.44 2.22 9.18
C PRO A 425 14.19 1.96 8.34
N VAL A 426 13.01 1.84 8.96
CA VAL A 426 11.72 1.70 8.29
C VAL A 426 10.97 3.03 8.42
N PHE A 427 11.24 3.96 7.52
CA PHE A 427 10.76 5.33 7.58
C PHE A 427 9.23 5.45 7.33
N GLN A 428 8.58 4.46 6.73
CA GLN A 428 7.12 4.39 6.61
C GLN A 428 6.56 3.45 7.68
N SER A 429 6.01 3.98 8.77
CA SER A 429 5.57 3.16 9.93
C SER A 429 4.64 2.01 9.57
N TYR A 430 3.74 2.24 8.60
CA TYR A 430 2.80 1.22 8.15
C TYR A 430 3.46 -0.02 7.54
N ALA A 431 4.74 0.06 7.14
CA ALA A 431 5.53 -1.01 6.55
C ALA A 431 6.36 -1.80 7.57
N ALA A 432 6.44 -1.37 8.84
CA ALA A 432 7.15 -2.06 9.90
C ALA A 432 6.29 -3.14 10.60
N TYR A 433 5.59 -3.95 9.79
CA TYR A 433 4.56 -4.89 10.25
C TYR A 433 5.06 -6.26 10.73
N THR A 434 6.38 -6.48 10.76
CA THR A 434 6.97 -7.67 11.38
C THR A 434 7.71 -7.30 12.66
N PRO A 435 7.84 -8.21 13.66
CA PRO A 435 8.54 -7.90 14.90
C PRO A 435 9.99 -7.51 14.67
N TRP A 436 10.62 -8.03 13.60
CA TRP A 436 11.98 -7.67 13.26
C TRP A 436 12.08 -6.26 12.68
N LEU A 437 11.16 -5.88 11.79
CA LEU A 437 11.11 -4.53 11.20
C LEU A 437 10.83 -3.45 12.26
N ASP A 438 9.81 -3.67 13.10
CA ASP A 438 9.48 -2.81 14.24
C ASP A 438 10.66 -2.68 15.21
N ALA A 439 11.37 -3.79 15.49
CA ALA A 439 12.56 -3.76 16.34
C ALA A 439 13.70 -2.90 15.77
N GLN A 440 13.86 -2.78 14.44
CA GLN A 440 14.88 -1.90 13.86
C GLN A 440 14.60 -0.43 14.21
N ASN A 441 13.34 -0.01 14.09
CA ASN A 441 12.93 1.35 14.46
C ASN A 441 13.02 1.59 15.97
N SER A 442 12.55 0.65 16.78
CA SER A 442 12.67 0.72 18.24
C SER A 442 14.13 0.86 18.68
N ASN A 443 15.05 0.08 18.10
CA ASN A 443 16.49 0.18 18.37
C ASN A 443 17.06 1.52 17.92
N HIS A 444 16.62 2.05 16.78
CA HIS A 444 17.01 3.39 16.32
C HIS A 444 16.65 4.47 17.35
N PHE A 445 15.42 4.47 17.87
CA PHE A 445 14.97 5.42 18.90
C PHE A 445 15.66 5.28 20.26
N LEU A 446 16.32 4.14 20.52
CA LEU A 446 17.15 3.92 21.71
C LEU A 446 18.63 4.24 21.48
N SER A 447 19.03 4.46 20.24
CA SER A 447 20.44 4.64 19.86
C SER A 447 20.91 6.09 20.04
N PRO A 448 22.24 6.33 19.93
CA PRO A 448 22.78 7.69 19.83
C PRO A 448 22.28 8.46 18.59
N LYS A 449 21.84 7.75 17.53
CA LYS A 449 21.25 8.33 16.31
C LYS A 449 19.76 8.68 16.46
N ALA A 450 19.15 8.44 17.62
CA ALA A 450 17.74 8.78 17.83
C ALA A 450 17.54 10.31 17.79
N PRO A 451 16.47 10.81 17.11
CA PRO A 451 16.25 12.23 16.93
C PRO A 451 16.07 12.96 18.26
N GLN A 452 16.46 14.23 18.33
CA GLN A 452 16.17 15.04 19.51
C GLN A 452 14.70 15.44 19.54
N PHE A 453 14.10 15.71 18.37
CA PHE A 453 12.68 16.04 18.23
C PHE A 453 11.95 15.08 17.30
N LEU A 454 10.73 14.71 17.67
CA LEU A 454 9.85 13.90 16.85
C LEU A 454 8.59 14.70 16.50
N ILE A 455 8.36 14.89 15.21
CA ILE A 455 7.15 15.54 14.69
C ILE A 455 6.13 14.44 14.42
N TRP A 456 5.07 14.42 15.21
CA TRP A 456 3.96 13.49 15.03
C TRP A 456 2.87 14.14 14.20
N GLU A 457 2.56 13.62 13.02
CA GLU A 457 1.49 14.15 12.18
C GLU A 457 0.09 13.78 12.69
N ASN A 458 -0.81 14.75 12.71
CA ASN A 458 -2.21 14.59 13.11
C ASN A 458 -3.12 14.46 11.87
N ASP A 459 -2.90 13.43 11.05
CA ASP A 459 -3.68 13.09 9.84
C ASP A 459 -4.23 14.32 9.08
N ILE A 460 -3.32 15.13 8.50
CA ILE A 460 -3.64 16.43 7.87
C ILE A 460 -4.70 16.29 6.77
N LEU A 461 -4.73 15.13 6.11
CA LEU A 461 -5.68 14.83 5.03
C LEU A 461 -7.02 14.28 5.53
N LYS A 462 -7.23 14.15 6.85
CA LYS A 462 -8.44 13.60 7.47
C LYS A 462 -8.87 12.29 6.80
N ARG A 463 -7.92 11.38 6.66
CA ARG A 463 -8.07 10.07 6.04
C ARG A 463 -8.96 9.16 6.89
N ASP A 464 -9.10 9.43 8.19
CA ASP A 464 -9.95 8.61 9.04
C ASP A 464 -11.46 8.78 8.77
N LEU A 465 -12.09 7.63 8.59
CA LEU A 465 -13.53 7.48 8.50
C LEU A 465 -14.22 7.69 9.85
N TRP A 466 -13.52 7.36 10.95
CA TRP A 466 -13.98 7.49 12.33
C TRP A 466 -13.66 8.82 13.00
N GLU A 467 -13.16 9.80 12.23
CA GLU A 467 -12.82 11.15 12.72
C GLU A 467 -11.82 11.14 13.91
N SER A 468 -10.97 10.12 13.93
CA SER A 468 -9.77 9.98 14.76
C SER A 468 -8.54 10.35 13.93
N ASP A 469 -7.84 11.41 14.31
CA ASP A 469 -6.58 11.81 13.64
C ASP A 469 -5.39 10.84 13.93
N LEU A 470 -5.67 9.56 14.24
CA LEU A 470 -4.69 8.50 14.51
C LEU A 470 -4.98 7.24 13.68
N VAL A 471 -5.30 7.43 12.40
CA VAL A 471 -5.50 6.33 11.46
C VAL A 471 -4.39 6.26 10.42
N SER A 472 -3.96 5.03 10.19
CA SER A 472 -3.00 4.63 9.18
C SER A 472 -3.71 4.06 7.95
N ILE A 473 -2.93 3.69 6.94
CA ILE A 473 -3.47 3.10 5.72
C ILE A 473 -4.39 1.92 6.04
N ASP A 474 -5.43 1.78 5.24
CA ASP A 474 -6.41 0.69 5.32
C ASP A 474 -7.14 0.60 6.68
N ASN A 475 -7.41 1.76 7.29
CA ASN A 475 -8.12 1.89 8.56
C ASN A 475 -7.42 1.15 9.73
N ARG A 476 -6.09 1.15 9.74
CA ARG A 476 -5.30 0.69 10.90
C ARG A 476 -5.19 1.79 11.95
N TYR A 477 -5.10 1.43 13.22
CA TYR A 477 -4.85 2.41 14.29
C TYR A 477 -3.35 2.65 14.42
N VAL A 478 -2.88 3.90 14.31
CA VAL A 478 -1.43 4.23 14.25
C VAL A 478 -0.65 3.66 15.43
N LEU A 479 -1.23 3.64 16.64
CA LEU A 479 -0.58 3.08 17.84
C LEU A 479 -0.40 1.54 17.81
N ASN A 480 -0.98 0.88 16.80
CA ASN A 480 -0.87 -0.57 16.55
C ASN A 480 0.06 -0.92 15.38
N ASP A 481 0.56 0.04 14.61
CA ASP A 481 1.40 -0.24 13.43
C ASP A 481 2.79 -0.75 13.81
N GLU A 482 3.38 -0.19 14.87
CA GLU A 482 4.72 -0.54 15.33
C GLU A 482 4.74 -0.70 16.86
N PRO A 483 4.23 -1.82 17.38
CA PRO A 483 4.00 -1.95 18.79
C PRO A 483 5.20 -1.65 19.70
N GLN A 484 6.39 -2.12 19.35
CA GLN A 484 7.62 -1.88 20.12
C GLN A 484 8.08 -0.43 19.97
N THR A 485 8.11 0.10 18.75
CA THR A 485 8.52 1.48 18.46
C THR A 485 7.64 2.49 19.17
N ILE A 486 6.31 2.31 19.12
CA ILE A 486 5.34 3.14 19.87
C ILE A 486 5.64 3.11 21.37
N ALA A 487 5.85 1.93 21.95
CA ALA A 487 6.20 1.82 23.37
C ALA A 487 7.52 2.53 23.69
N THR A 488 8.51 2.46 22.79
CA THR A 488 9.80 3.13 22.92
C THR A 488 9.68 4.65 22.82
N ILE A 489 8.91 5.17 21.87
CA ILE A 489 8.66 6.60 21.70
C ILE A 489 8.02 7.15 22.98
N PHE A 490 6.89 6.61 23.42
CA PHE A 490 6.20 7.10 24.62
C PHE A 490 6.96 6.82 25.93
N SER A 491 7.94 5.91 25.92
CA SER A 491 8.84 5.73 27.05
C SER A 491 9.93 6.80 27.11
N ASN A 492 10.37 7.36 25.98
CA ASN A 492 11.59 8.16 25.89
C ASN A 492 11.38 9.59 25.39
N TYR A 493 10.19 9.94 24.92
CA TYR A 493 9.87 11.28 24.41
C TYR A 493 8.72 11.88 25.20
N LYS A 494 8.85 13.17 25.53
CA LYS A 494 7.80 13.96 26.19
C LYS A 494 7.20 14.93 25.17
N LEU A 495 5.89 15.14 25.27
CA LEU A 495 5.21 16.18 24.49
C LEU A 495 5.68 17.58 24.95
N VAL A 496 6.03 18.45 24.00
CA VAL A 496 6.44 19.84 24.29
C VAL A 496 5.53 20.88 23.67
N ASN A 497 4.96 20.63 22.49
CA ASN A 497 3.95 21.50 21.87
C ASN A 497 2.86 20.70 21.14
N LYS A 498 1.70 21.33 20.94
CA LYS A 498 0.57 20.79 20.18
C LYS A 498 0.06 21.84 19.21
N GLU A 499 -0.02 21.45 17.94
CA GLU A 499 -0.66 22.19 16.88
C GLU A 499 -1.78 21.34 16.27
N ASP A 500 -2.63 21.94 15.43
CA ASP A 500 -3.69 21.20 14.75
C ASP A 500 -3.11 20.11 13.84
N ASN A 501 -2.07 20.43 13.06
CA ASN A 501 -1.49 19.52 12.06
C ASN A 501 -0.43 18.55 12.62
N TYR A 502 0.16 18.84 13.78
CA TYR A 502 1.21 18.00 14.37
C TYR A 502 1.31 18.14 15.89
N LEU A 503 1.90 17.14 16.54
CA LEU A 503 2.45 17.25 17.87
C LEU A 503 3.98 17.29 17.81
N LEU A 504 4.59 18.09 18.68
CA LEU A 504 6.04 18.13 18.83
C LEU A 504 6.45 17.42 20.11
N PHE A 505 7.29 16.41 19.97
CA PHE A 505 7.87 15.65 21.07
C PHE A 505 9.37 15.91 21.17
N GLU A 506 9.89 15.98 22.38
CA GLU A 506 11.33 16.12 22.68
C GLU A 506 11.84 14.86 23.41
N LYS A 507 13.02 14.39 23.03
CA LYS A 507 13.72 13.30 23.70
C LYS A 507 13.96 13.64 25.18
N ASN A 508 13.47 12.79 26.06
CA ASN A 508 13.57 12.95 27.51
C ASN A 508 14.82 12.27 28.06
N LYS A 509 15.42 12.87 29.09
CA LYS A 509 16.63 12.32 29.75
C LYS A 509 16.36 11.03 30.53
N THR A 510 15.12 10.84 30.98
CA THR A 510 14.72 9.67 31.77
C THR A 510 13.48 9.03 31.17
N THR A 511 13.35 7.72 31.33
CA THR A 511 12.20 6.99 30.82
C THR A 511 10.92 7.36 31.58
N LEU A 512 9.85 7.69 30.85
CA LEU A 512 8.53 8.06 31.37
C LEU A 512 7.72 6.85 31.83
N LEU A 513 7.98 5.67 31.25
CA LEU A 513 7.25 4.44 31.51
C LEU A 513 8.13 3.40 32.23
N GLN A 514 7.51 2.55 33.03
CA GLN A 514 8.15 1.36 33.58
C GLN A 514 8.14 0.21 32.56
N LYS A 515 9.00 -0.78 32.77
CA LYS A 515 8.99 -2.01 31.97
C LYS A 515 7.61 -2.67 32.03
N PRO A 516 7.08 -3.18 30.91
CA PRO A 516 5.76 -3.77 30.87
C PRO A 516 5.70 -5.06 31.68
N LYS A 517 4.51 -5.34 32.23
CA LYS A 517 4.21 -6.61 32.92
C LYS A 517 2.95 -7.23 32.32
N ILE A 518 2.97 -8.54 32.10
CA ILE A 518 1.73 -9.29 31.84
C ILE A 518 0.99 -9.39 33.17
N LYS A 519 -0.24 -8.90 33.21
CA LYS A 519 -1.07 -8.82 34.43
C LYS A 519 -2.04 -9.98 34.53
N SER A 520 -2.61 -10.40 33.40
CA SER A 520 -3.51 -11.55 33.31
C SER A 520 -3.54 -12.08 31.88
N SER A 521 -4.03 -13.31 31.74
CA SER A 521 -4.29 -13.94 30.45
C SER A 521 -5.70 -14.52 30.47
N ILE A 522 -6.42 -14.39 29.37
CA ILE A 522 -7.77 -14.94 29.21
C ILE A 522 -7.91 -15.67 27.89
N LYS A 523 -8.78 -16.66 27.86
CA LYS A 523 -9.21 -17.33 26.63
C LYS A 523 -10.54 -16.74 26.16
N SER A 524 -10.66 -16.53 24.86
CA SER A 524 -11.88 -16.07 24.21
C SER A 524 -12.02 -16.75 22.85
N THR A 525 -13.02 -16.34 22.09
CA THR A 525 -13.26 -16.73 20.70
C THR A 525 -13.46 -15.48 19.85
N TRP A 526 -13.33 -15.63 18.53
CA TRP A 526 -13.68 -14.57 17.58
C TRP A 526 -15.13 -14.09 17.77
N ASN A 527 -15.38 -12.85 17.39
CA ASN A 527 -16.69 -12.17 17.41
C ASN A 527 -17.34 -12.07 18.81
N LYS A 528 -16.58 -12.30 19.88
CA LYS A 528 -17.06 -12.16 21.27
C LYS A 528 -16.50 -10.89 21.91
N TRP A 529 -17.39 -10.11 22.53
CA TRP A 529 -16.99 -8.97 23.36
C TRP A 529 -16.31 -9.44 24.64
N VAL A 530 -15.18 -8.81 24.94
CA VAL A 530 -14.34 -9.06 26.11
C VAL A 530 -14.24 -7.77 26.90
N THR A 531 -14.56 -7.82 28.20
CA THR A 531 -14.41 -6.66 29.10
C THR A 531 -12.94 -6.33 29.28
N VAL A 532 -12.60 -5.05 29.11
CA VAL A 532 -11.23 -4.55 29.31
C VAL A 532 -10.97 -4.41 30.81
N PRO A 533 -9.92 -5.04 31.36
CA PRO A 533 -9.59 -4.93 32.78
C PRO A 533 -8.95 -3.57 33.11
N TYR A 534 -9.19 -3.08 34.33
CA TYR A 534 -8.53 -1.89 34.86
C TYR A 534 -7.35 -2.28 35.76
N PHE A 535 -6.14 -1.84 35.41
CA PHE A 535 -4.91 -2.07 36.19
C PHE A 535 -4.23 -0.80 36.69
N GLY A 536 -4.88 0.36 36.51
CA GLY A 536 -4.38 1.69 36.86
C GLY A 536 -4.26 2.62 35.65
N ASP A 537 -3.80 3.85 35.90
CA ASP A 537 -3.72 4.95 34.93
C ASP A 537 -2.53 4.87 33.95
N GLY A 538 -2.09 3.67 33.61
CA GLY A 538 -0.99 3.41 32.68
C GLY A 538 -1.45 3.09 31.25
N ILE A 539 -0.54 2.56 30.43
CA ILE A 539 -0.88 2.04 29.10
C ILE A 539 -1.22 0.57 29.21
N LEU A 540 -2.40 0.20 28.73
CA LEU A 540 -2.88 -1.17 28.61
C LEU A 540 -2.82 -1.61 27.14
N ARG A 541 -2.28 -2.80 26.92
CA ARG A 541 -2.23 -3.48 25.62
C ARG A 541 -2.77 -4.89 25.70
N ALA A 542 -3.31 -5.37 24.60
CA ALA A 542 -3.73 -6.75 24.42
C ALA A 542 -2.78 -7.45 23.45
N LYS A 543 -2.05 -8.46 23.92
CA LYS A 543 -1.26 -9.36 23.07
C LYS A 543 -2.11 -10.53 22.63
N LEU A 544 -2.11 -10.80 21.33
CA LEU A 544 -2.88 -11.85 20.71
C LEU A 544 -1.95 -12.73 19.87
N LYS A 545 -1.88 -14.02 20.19
CA LYS A 545 -1.19 -14.99 19.33
C LYS A 545 -2.21 -15.66 18.43
N ILE A 546 -2.10 -15.42 17.14
CA ILE A 546 -3.00 -16.01 16.14
C ILE A 546 -2.29 -17.17 15.46
N GLU A 547 -2.83 -18.36 15.64
CA GLU A 547 -2.36 -19.56 14.96
C GLU A 547 -3.20 -19.79 13.69
N GLY A 548 -2.53 -19.80 12.55
CA GLY A 548 -3.15 -20.13 11.27
C GLY A 548 -3.35 -21.62 11.07
N THR A 549 -4.31 -21.98 10.22
CA THR A 549 -4.43 -23.35 9.69
C THR A 549 -3.47 -23.56 8.51
N PHE A 550 -3.23 -24.82 8.12
CA PHE A 550 -2.48 -25.12 6.89
C PHE A 550 -3.15 -24.51 5.64
N LEU A 551 -4.49 -24.47 5.60
CA LEU A 551 -5.25 -23.85 4.52
C LEU A 551 -5.05 -22.34 4.47
N LYS A 552 -4.97 -21.66 5.62
CA LYS A 552 -4.59 -20.24 5.68
C LYS A 552 -3.22 -20.01 5.09
N TRP A 553 -2.24 -20.83 5.47
CA TRP A 553 -0.89 -20.74 4.93
C TRP A 553 -0.87 -20.89 3.41
N LEU A 554 -1.59 -21.89 2.87
CA LEU A 554 -1.67 -22.11 1.43
C LEU A 554 -2.34 -20.93 0.70
N LYS A 555 -3.47 -20.44 1.23
CA LYS A 555 -4.19 -19.27 0.69
C LYS A 555 -3.28 -18.04 0.68
N ALA A 556 -2.59 -17.74 1.78
CA ALA A 556 -1.71 -16.58 1.91
C ALA A 556 -0.53 -16.62 0.93
N LYS A 557 0.00 -17.81 0.61
CA LYS A 557 1.08 -17.98 -0.36
C LYS A 557 0.63 -17.89 -1.81
N MET A 558 -0.55 -18.41 -2.15
CA MET A 558 -1.06 -18.43 -3.53
C MET A 558 -1.86 -17.17 -3.91
N TYR A 559 -2.49 -16.51 -2.95
CA TYR A 559 -3.40 -15.38 -3.16
C TYR A 559 -3.14 -14.27 -2.14
N LYS A 560 -3.84 -14.25 -1.00
CA LYS A 560 -3.64 -13.31 0.10
C LYS A 560 -4.20 -13.80 1.43
N ASP A 561 -3.76 -13.17 2.51
CA ASP A 561 -4.14 -13.52 3.88
C ASP A 561 -5.57 -13.07 4.25
N GLU A 562 -6.06 -13.48 5.42
CA GLU A 562 -7.36 -13.04 5.98
C GLU A 562 -7.26 -11.67 6.67
N PRO A 563 -8.26 -10.79 6.50
CA PRO A 563 -8.29 -9.54 7.24
C PRO A 563 -8.65 -9.79 8.70
N LEU A 564 -8.02 -9.03 9.59
CA LEU A 564 -8.21 -9.10 11.03
C LEU A 564 -8.57 -7.73 11.57
N PHE A 565 -9.54 -7.69 12.48
CA PHE A 565 -10.07 -6.45 13.03
C PHE A 565 -10.21 -6.51 14.55
N ILE A 566 -9.94 -5.37 15.17
CA ILE A 566 -10.26 -5.11 16.56
C ILE A 566 -11.31 -4.00 16.59
N GLU A 567 -12.33 -4.20 17.41
CA GLU A 567 -13.33 -3.21 17.70
C GLU A 567 -13.22 -2.78 19.15
N TYR A 568 -13.26 -1.46 19.37
CA TYR A 568 -13.17 -0.80 20.66
C TYR A 568 -14.55 -0.24 20.99
N GLN A 569 -15.23 -0.80 21.98
CA GLN A 569 -16.43 -0.21 22.55
C GLN A 569 -16.02 0.68 23.73
N LEU A 570 -16.24 1.98 23.58
CA LEU A 570 -15.95 2.98 24.59
C LEU A 570 -17.06 3.06 25.65
N GLU A 571 -16.76 3.65 26.80
CA GLU A 571 -17.72 3.83 27.91
C GLU A 571 -18.97 4.65 27.54
N ASN A 572 -18.87 5.56 26.56
CA ASN A 572 -20.00 6.33 26.06
C ASN A 572 -20.88 5.55 25.04
N GLY A 573 -20.47 4.31 24.70
CA GLY A 573 -21.14 3.41 23.77
C GLY A 573 -20.62 3.48 22.33
N GLU A 574 -19.72 4.41 21.99
CA GLU A 574 -19.13 4.49 20.66
C GLU A 574 -18.29 3.24 20.36
N ILE A 575 -18.34 2.79 19.11
CA ILE A 575 -17.57 1.63 18.63
C ILE A 575 -16.63 2.12 17.55
N HIS A 576 -15.34 1.82 17.68
CA HIS A 576 -14.33 2.10 16.64
C HIS A 576 -13.76 0.78 16.14
N LYS A 577 -13.77 0.56 14.82
CA LYS A 577 -13.23 -0.65 14.20
C LYS A 577 -11.94 -0.33 13.47
N HIS A 578 -10.88 -1.06 13.78
CA HIS A 578 -9.59 -0.92 13.11
C HIS A 578 -9.03 -2.27 12.66
N ARG A 579 -8.36 -2.25 11.52
CA ARG A 579 -7.58 -3.39 11.04
C ARG A 579 -6.29 -3.54 11.86
N PHE A 580 -5.78 -4.76 11.96
CA PHE A 580 -4.43 -5.04 12.45
C PHE A 580 -3.79 -6.24 11.73
N SER A 581 -2.47 -6.41 11.87
CA SER A 581 -1.73 -7.58 11.40
C SER A 581 -1.50 -8.58 12.54
N ALA A 582 -1.48 -9.87 12.22
CA ALA A 582 -1.28 -10.91 13.23
C ALA A 582 0.07 -10.75 13.97
N GLU A 583 1.09 -10.33 13.23
CA GLU A 583 2.43 -10.10 13.77
C GLU A 583 2.48 -8.90 14.74
N ASN A 584 1.78 -7.80 14.45
CA ASN A 584 1.65 -6.67 15.39
C ASN A 584 0.84 -7.07 16.62
N ALA A 585 -0.24 -7.84 16.45
CA ALA A 585 -1.06 -8.29 17.56
C ALA A 585 -0.28 -9.15 18.56
N ALA A 586 0.70 -9.94 18.08
CA ALA A 586 1.60 -10.72 18.94
C ALA A 586 2.54 -9.82 19.78
N GLN A 587 2.84 -8.62 19.30
CA GLN A 587 3.66 -7.62 20.01
C GLN A 587 2.84 -6.70 20.93
N GLY A 588 1.52 -6.63 20.72
CA GLY A 588 0.54 -6.01 21.61
C GLY A 588 -0.21 -4.85 20.95
N LEU A 589 -1.52 -4.95 20.87
CA LEU A 589 -2.39 -3.86 20.39
C LEU A 589 -2.69 -2.90 21.53
N TRP A 590 -2.63 -1.60 21.25
CA TRP A 590 -2.98 -0.52 22.16
C TRP A 590 -4.47 -0.53 22.49
N ILE A 591 -4.82 -0.52 23.78
CA ILE A 591 -6.21 -0.57 24.27
C ILE A 591 -6.60 0.70 25.02
N ASN A 592 -5.87 1.02 26.09
CA ASN A 592 -6.12 2.21 26.90
C ASN A 592 -4.80 2.91 27.23
N PRO A 593 -4.76 4.25 27.32
CA PRO A 593 -5.87 5.18 27.03
C PRO A 593 -6.21 5.17 25.53
N PHE A 594 -7.49 5.08 25.17
CA PHE A 594 -7.89 5.21 23.77
C PHE A 594 -7.77 6.68 23.35
N ILE A 595 -7.11 6.98 22.23
CA ILE A 595 -6.81 8.35 21.84
C ILE A 595 -7.56 8.66 20.54
N ILE A 596 -8.40 9.68 20.60
CA ILE A 596 -9.13 10.23 19.45
C ILE A 596 -8.80 11.72 19.42
N ARG A 597 -8.20 12.19 18.33
CA ARG A 597 -7.69 13.57 18.15
C ARG A 597 -6.58 13.93 19.16
N PRO A 598 -5.32 13.62 18.85
CA PRO A 598 -4.20 13.78 19.77
C PRO A 598 -3.84 15.26 20.06
N SER A 599 -4.17 16.20 19.16
CA SER A 599 -4.03 17.65 19.39
C SER A 599 -4.95 18.19 20.49
N SER A 600 -6.15 17.63 20.63
CA SER A 600 -7.15 18.06 21.61
C SER A 600 -6.71 17.81 23.06
N ASP A 601 -6.92 18.80 23.93
CA ASP A 601 -6.74 18.67 25.39
C ASP A 601 -7.76 17.75 26.08
N VAL A 602 -8.84 17.38 25.37
CA VAL A 602 -9.94 16.62 25.94
C VAL A 602 -9.56 15.15 26.13
N ILE A 603 -9.80 14.63 27.33
CA ILE A 603 -9.67 13.22 27.67
C ILE A 603 -10.78 12.45 26.96
N ASN A 604 -10.39 11.41 26.23
CA ASN A 604 -11.32 10.54 25.52
C ASN A 604 -11.96 9.52 26.48
N PRO A 605 -13.19 9.05 26.19
CA PRO A 605 -13.77 7.92 26.90
C PRO A 605 -12.85 6.69 26.85
N THR A 606 -12.78 5.93 27.94
CA THR A 606 -11.94 4.74 27.96
C THR A 606 -12.60 3.58 27.23
N THR A 607 -11.81 2.64 26.72
CA THR A 607 -12.31 1.40 26.13
C THR A 607 -12.87 0.50 27.23
N ALA A 608 -14.17 0.24 27.21
CA ALA A 608 -14.87 -0.64 28.14
C ALA A 608 -14.80 -2.11 27.69
N LYS A 609 -14.96 -2.37 26.39
CA LYS A 609 -14.90 -3.73 25.83
C LYS A 609 -14.16 -3.73 24.50
N ILE A 610 -13.56 -4.87 24.18
CA ILE A 610 -12.97 -5.12 22.86
C ILE A 610 -13.57 -6.37 22.22
N ARG A 611 -13.60 -6.42 20.90
CA ARG A 611 -13.98 -7.61 20.12
C ARG A 611 -12.99 -7.82 19.00
N PHE A 612 -12.50 -9.05 18.86
CA PHE A 612 -11.67 -9.46 17.73
C PHE A 612 -12.54 -10.14 16.68
N SER A 613 -12.44 -9.73 15.42
CA SER A 613 -13.13 -10.35 14.29
C SER A 613 -12.17 -10.62 13.13
N CYS A 614 -12.57 -11.49 12.22
CA CYS A 614 -11.79 -11.85 11.03
C CYS A 614 -12.71 -11.99 9.82
N GLY A 615 -12.14 -11.83 8.62
CA GLY A 615 -12.91 -11.94 7.38
C GLY A 615 -13.56 -13.32 7.20
N ASN A 616 -12.81 -14.39 7.44
CA ASN A 616 -13.34 -15.75 7.39
C ASN A 616 -12.74 -16.63 8.50
N ASP A 617 -13.59 -17.03 9.45
CA ASP A 617 -13.20 -17.81 10.63
C ASP A 617 -12.81 -19.26 10.31
N PHE A 618 -13.09 -19.74 9.09
CA PHE A 618 -12.68 -21.06 8.61
C PHE A 618 -11.15 -21.21 8.55
N PHE A 619 -10.43 -20.13 8.24
CA PHE A 619 -8.97 -20.18 8.04
C PHE A 619 -8.18 -20.00 9.35
N VAL A 620 -8.81 -19.57 10.44
CA VAL A 620 -8.14 -19.30 11.72
C VAL A 620 -8.61 -20.27 12.80
N LYS A 621 -7.77 -20.51 13.83
CA LYS A 621 -8.23 -21.28 14.99
C LYS A 621 -9.31 -20.50 15.76
N LYS A 622 -10.35 -21.21 16.24
CA LYS A 622 -11.51 -20.60 16.92
C LYS A 622 -11.18 -19.96 18.27
N GLU A 623 -10.33 -20.62 19.06
CA GLU A 623 -9.88 -20.13 20.37
C GLU A 623 -8.76 -19.11 20.17
N ILE A 624 -8.87 -17.99 20.88
CA ILE A 624 -7.85 -16.94 20.95
C ILE A 624 -7.43 -16.73 22.41
N THR A 625 -6.13 -16.50 22.62
CA THR A 625 -5.59 -16.16 23.94
C THR A 625 -5.17 -14.70 23.95
N ILE A 626 -5.66 -13.95 24.94
CA ILE A 626 -5.39 -12.52 25.12
C ILE A 626 -4.56 -12.35 26.38
N ASP A 627 -3.31 -11.90 26.22
CA ASP A 627 -2.45 -11.53 27.34
C ASP A 627 -2.51 -10.01 27.55
N TRP A 628 -2.93 -9.59 28.73
CA TRP A 628 -3.03 -8.17 29.09
C TRP A 628 -1.67 -7.66 29.58
N GLN A 629 -1.06 -6.78 28.80
CA GLN A 629 0.22 -6.15 29.09
C GLN A 629 0.01 -4.72 29.59
N PHE A 630 0.60 -4.38 30.73
CA PHE A 630 0.44 -3.06 31.35
C PHE A 630 1.79 -2.36 31.56
N PHE A 631 1.86 -1.08 31.17
CA PHE A 631 2.97 -0.16 31.43
C PHE A 631 2.51 0.91 32.42
N SER A 632 3.08 0.93 33.63
CA SER A 632 2.84 2.03 34.57
C SER A 632 3.65 3.26 34.21
N THR A 633 3.08 4.45 34.43
CA THR A 633 3.82 5.71 34.36
C THR A 633 4.79 5.82 35.55
N LYS A 634 5.96 6.41 35.31
CA LYS A 634 6.86 6.82 36.40
C LYS A 634 6.41 8.18 36.91
N LYS A 635 6.22 8.29 38.23
CA LYS A 635 5.97 9.59 38.87
C LYS A 635 7.27 10.41 38.84
N THR A 636 7.32 11.49 38.06
CA THR A 636 8.44 12.44 38.07
C THR A 636 8.32 13.38 39.27
N ARG A 637 9.44 13.71 39.92
CA ARG A 637 9.50 14.62 41.08
C ARG A 637 9.29 16.09 40.71
N GLU A 638 9.54 16.48 39.46
CA GLU A 638 9.30 17.83 38.96
C GLU A 638 7.86 17.96 38.46
N ASN A 639 7.04 18.69 39.22
CA ASN A 639 5.71 19.19 38.85
C ASN A 639 4.62 18.18 38.43
N GLY A 640 4.59 16.93 38.93
CA GLY A 640 3.36 16.12 39.06
C GLY A 640 2.46 15.93 37.82
N LYS A 641 2.95 16.10 36.59
CA LYS A 641 2.14 16.18 35.37
C LYS A 641 1.77 14.84 34.71
N TYR A 642 2.47 13.74 35.00
CA TYR A 642 2.18 12.41 34.41
C TYR A 642 1.44 11.48 35.39
N ASN A 643 0.26 11.88 35.86
CA ASN A 643 -0.54 11.04 36.75
C ASN A 643 -1.35 9.96 36.02
N ASN A 644 -1.53 10.12 34.70
CA ASN A 644 -2.25 9.18 33.84
C ASN A 644 -1.62 9.17 32.43
N ALA A 645 -1.56 8.02 31.76
CA ALA A 645 -1.07 7.87 30.39
C ALA A 645 -1.72 8.82 29.36
N PHE A 646 -2.93 9.36 29.61
CA PHE A 646 -3.51 10.44 28.78
C PHE A 646 -2.60 11.69 28.68
N SER A 647 -1.82 11.98 29.73
CA SER A 647 -0.89 13.11 29.76
C SER A 647 0.30 12.96 28.79
N LEU A 648 0.57 11.76 28.27
CA LEU A 648 1.55 11.57 27.19
C LEU A 648 1.15 12.31 25.91
N PHE A 649 -0.14 12.57 25.74
CA PHE A 649 -0.72 13.38 24.67
C PHE A 649 -1.20 14.76 25.16
N GLY A 650 -0.79 15.18 26.37
CA GLY A 650 -1.23 16.45 26.95
C GLY A 650 -2.73 16.56 27.19
N LYS A 651 -3.44 15.43 27.31
CA LYS A 651 -4.88 15.42 27.57
C LYS A 651 -5.15 15.61 29.07
N THR A 652 -5.82 16.70 29.40
CA THR A 652 -6.04 17.16 30.78
C THR A 652 -7.49 17.57 31.07
N ILE A 653 -8.27 17.89 30.04
CA ILE A 653 -9.63 18.39 30.20
C ILE A 653 -10.60 17.21 30.21
N GLN A 654 -11.27 16.98 31.33
CA GLN A 654 -12.35 16.02 31.42
C GLN A 654 -13.65 16.69 30.97
N LYS A 655 -14.26 16.19 29.90
CA LYS A 655 -15.63 16.57 29.49
C LYS A 655 -16.61 15.49 29.88
N LYS A 656 -17.81 15.90 30.28
CA LYS A 656 -18.89 14.95 30.59
C LYS A 656 -19.92 14.98 29.48
N GLU A 657 -20.03 13.87 28.74
CA GLU A 657 -21.14 13.65 27.82
C GLU A 657 -22.34 13.15 28.62
N THR A 658 -23.45 13.90 28.60
CA THR A 658 -24.72 13.46 29.21
C THR A 658 -25.70 13.12 28.11
N VAL A 659 -26.24 11.90 28.10
CA VAL A 659 -27.26 11.48 27.14
C VAL A 659 -28.57 12.20 27.46
N ILE A 660 -29.08 12.97 26.51
CA ILE A 660 -30.35 13.69 26.63
C ILE A 660 -31.47 12.88 25.98
N LEU A 661 -31.16 12.26 24.84
CA LEU A 661 -32.09 11.45 24.07
C LEU A 661 -31.35 10.30 23.40
N GLU A 662 -31.96 9.12 23.39
CA GLU A 662 -31.42 7.94 22.71
C GLU A 662 -32.58 7.13 22.12
N LYS A 663 -32.42 6.67 20.88
CA LYS A 663 -33.39 5.88 20.13
C LYS A 663 -32.68 4.73 19.42
N GLU A 664 -33.17 3.52 19.64
CA GLU A 664 -32.59 2.28 19.11
C GLU A 664 -33.64 1.27 18.61
N ASP A 665 -34.87 1.72 18.39
CA ASP A 665 -36.03 0.87 18.12
C ASP A 665 -36.34 0.67 16.64
N LEU A 666 -35.71 1.44 15.75
CA LEU A 666 -35.94 1.39 14.30
C LEU A 666 -35.01 0.37 13.61
N LEU A 667 -35.57 -0.38 12.64
CA LEU A 667 -34.85 -1.39 11.84
C LEU A 667 -34.14 -2.48 12.67
N LYS A 668 -34.76 -3.00 13.73
CA LYS A 668 -34.17 -4.10 14.54
C LYS A 668 -33.85 -5.36 13.71
N GLU A 669 -34.61 -5.58 12.64
CA GLU A 669 -34.37 -6.65 11.68
C GLU A 669 -33.76 -6.10 10.39
N ALA A 670 -33.13 -6.98 9.61
CA ALA A 670 -32.53 -6.62 8.34
C ALA A 670 -33.60 -6.20 7.32
N LEU A 671 -33.49 -4.96 6.84
CA LEU A 671 -34.30 -4.42 5.75
C LEU A 671 -33.47 -4.43 4.46
N LEU A 672 -34.05 -4.97 3.39
CA LEU A 672 -33.55 -4.77 2.03
C LEU A 672 -33.98 -3.37 1.55
N LEU A 673 -33.04 -2.44 1.48
CA LEU A 673 -33.27 -1.09 1.00
C LEU A 673 -33.01 -1.05 -0.51
N SER A 674 -34.10 -0.94 -1.28
CA SER A 674 -34.03 -0.95 -2.74
C SER A 674 -33.22 0.22 -3.31
N SER A 675 -32.67 0.02 -4.51
CA SER A 675 -31.96 1.04 -5.28
C SER A 675 -32.69 2.39 -5.31
N LYS A 676 -31.95 3.48 -5.11
CA LYS A 676 -32.43 4.88 -5.08
C LYS A 676 -33.51 5.19 -4.05
N LYS A 677 -33.79 4.31 -3.06
CA LYS A 677 -34.81 4.53 -2.02
C LYS A 677 -34.22 5.01 -0.69
N PHE A 678 -35.08 5.59 0.14
CA PHE A 678 -34.80 5.99 1.50
C PHE A 678 -35.30 4.93 2.49
N SER A 679 -34.58 4.76 3.59
CA SER A 679 -35.04 3.97 4.72
C SER A 679 -36.19 4.68 5.45
N PRO A 680 -36.93 3.96 6.32
CA PRO A 680 -37.65 4.61 7.42
C PRO A 680 -36.72 5.56 8.18
N ALA A 681 -37.26 6.69 8.63
CA ALA A 681 -36.52 7.75 9.32
C ALA A 681 -36.97 7.85 10.78
N TYR A 682 -36.05 8.23 11.66
CA TYR A 682 -36.46 8.92 12.89
C TYR A 682 -36.87 10.34 12.53
N GLU A 683 -38.00 10.80 13.05
CA GLU A 683 -38.46 12.19 12.95
C GLU A 683 -38.84 12.68 14.34
N ILE A 684 -38.13 13.67 14.87
CA ILE A 684 -38.24 14.09 16.28
C ILE A 684 -38.30 15.61 16.35
N ASN A 685 -39.40 16.14 16.91
CA ASN A 685 -39.46 17.54 17.30
C ASN A 685 -38.57 17.77 18.54
N LEU A 686 -37.61 18.69 18.43
CA LEU A 686 -36.63 19.04 19.45
C LEU A 686 -37.10 20.15 20.40
N GLU A 687 -38.21 20.80 20.09
CA GLU A 687 -38.83 21.84 20.92
C GLU A 687 -39.16 21.31 22.31
N GLY A 688 -38.77 22.06 23.35
CA GLY A 688 -38.95 21.67 24.75
C GLY A 688 -38.09 20.48 25.22
N ARG A 689 -37.32 19.83 24.33
CA ARG A 689 -36.43 18.70 24.66
C ARG A 689 -34.98 19.13 24.86
N LEU A 690 -34.55 20.17 24.17
CA LEU A 690 -33.23 20.77 24.29
C LEU A 690 -33.37 22.20 24.84
N LYS A 691 -32.37 22.67 25.60
CA LYS A 691 -32.37 24.05 26.10
C LYS A 691 -31.90 25.00 25.00
N ASP A 692 -32.52 26.17 24.90
CA ASP A 692 -32.15 27.16 23.89
C ASP A 692 -30.75 27.76 24.12
N SER A 693 -29.99 27.83 23.03
CA SER A 693 -28.89 28.78 22.73
C SER A 693 -27.55 28.78 23.52
N ILE A 694 -27.27 27.88 24.47
CA ILE A 694 -25.96 27.89 25.18
C ILE A 694 -25.27 26.51 25.27
N SER A 695 -26.02 25.40 25.19
CA SER A 695 -25.45 24.05 25.35
C SER A 695 -24.85 23.49 24.05
N ASN A 696 -23.66 22.86 24.16
CA ASN A 696 -23.02 22.15 23.07
C ASN A 696 -23.65 20.76 22.89
N TYR A 697 -24.71 20.67 22.09
CA TYR A 697 -25.33 19.38 21.75
C TYR A 697 -24.64 18.70 20.57
N LEU A 698 -24.52 17.37 20.64
CA LEU A 698 -24.04 16.51 19.57
C LEU A 698 -25.13 15.50 19.19
N ILE A 699 -25.32 15.28 17.90
CA ILE A 699 -26.14 14.19 17.37
C ILE A 699 -25.19 13.12 16.85
N THR A 700 -25.36 11.89 17.32
CA THR A 700 -24.72 10.70 16.78
C THR A 700 -25.79 9.83 16.14
N ALA A 701 -25.59 9.45 14.88
CA ALA A 701 -26.37 8.45 14.17
C ALA A 701 -25.49 7.25 13.82
N SER A 702 -26.05 6.06 13.82
CA SER A 702 -25.33 4.86 13.36
C SER A 702 -26.27 3.86 12.72
N VAL A 703 -25.77 3.07 11.78
CA VAL A 703 -26.51 2.00 11.10
C VAL A 703 -25.57 0.84 10.79
N GLU A 704 -26.06 -0.39 10.94
CA GLU A 704 -25.37 -1.55 10.39
C GLU A 704 -25.81 -1.78 8.96
N SER A 705 -24.85 -1.99 8.07
CA SER A 705 -25.11 -2.22 6.65
C SER A 705 -24.38 -3.44 6.13
N LYS A 706 -24.92 -4.05 5.09
CA LYS A 706 -24.32 -5.16 4.35
C LYS A 706 -24.57 -4.94 2.87
N MET A 707 -23.49 -4.80 2.09
CA MET A 707 -23.55 -4.48 0.66
C MET A 707 -22.37 -5.09 -0.13
N SER A 708 -22.49 -5.12 -1.46
CA SER A 708 -21.42 -5.44 -2.41
C SER A 708 -20.44 -4.27 -2.56
N TYR A 709 -19.33 -4.47 -3.28
CA TYR A 709 -18.42 -3.38 -3.68
C TYR A 709 -19.12 -2.23 -4.45
N HIS A 710 -20.20 -2.53 -5.16
CA HIS A 710 -20.95 -1.55 -5.95
C HIS A 710 -22.08 -0.86 -5.19
N GLY A 711 -22.35 -1.31 -3.95
CA GLY A 711 -23.28 -0.66 -3.04
C GLY A 711 -22.79 0.73 -2.65
N LYS A 712 -23.72 1.69 -2.59
CA LYS A 712 -23.46 3.08 -2.20
C LYS A 712 -24.64 3.58 -1.39
N ALA A 713 -24.37 4.12 -0.22
CA ALA A 713 -25.42 4.63 0.65
C ALA A 713 -24.93 5.82 1.48
N LEU A 714 -25.84 6.70 1.86
CA LEU A 714 -25.56 7.83 2.73
C LEU A 714 -26.33 7.66 4.03
N LEU A 715 -25.64 7.70 5.17
CA LEU A 715 -26.24 7.92 6.47
C LEU A 715 -26.39 9.43 6.67
N ILE A 716 -27.62 9.89 6.90
CA ILE A 716 -27.98 11.31 6.83
C ILE A 716 -28.56 11.79 8.16
N ILE A 717 -28.12 12.98 8.58
CA ILE A 717 -28.72 13.79 9.65
C ILE A 717 -29.23 15.09 9.03
N VAL A 718 -30.52 15.40 9.23
CA VAL A 718 -31.14 16.65 8.78
C VAL A 718 -31.79 17.35 9.97
N LEU A 719 -31.58 18.65 10.09
CA LEU A 719 -32.38 19.52 10.95
C LEU A 719 -33.18 20.46 10.06
N GLU A 720 -34.48 20.52 10.29
CA GLU A 720 -35.41 21.41 9.60
C GLU A 720 -36.05 22.36 10.62
N LYS A 721 -36.12 23.65 10.29
CA LYS A 721 -36.90 24.65 11.02
C LYS A 721 -37.92 25.24 10.07
N GLU A 722 -39.21 25.16 10.41
CA GLU A 722 -40.29 25.70 9.55
C GLU A 722 -40.24 25.18 8.10
N LYS A 723 -39.81 23.92 7.91
CA LYS A 723 -39.57 23.25 6.60
C LYS A 723 -38.36 23.74 5.82
N GLU A 724 -37.57 24.67 6.35
CA GLU A 724 -36.26 25.03 5.82
C GLU A 724 -35.17 24.18 6.45
N VAL A 725 -34.25 23.66 5.63
CA VAL A 725 -33.13 22.85 6.09
C VAL A 725 -32.06 23.75 6.69
N ILE A 726 -31.82 23.62 8.00
CA ILE A 726 -30.79 24.37 8.73
C ILE A 726 -29.49 23.59 8.92
N LEU A 727 -29.54 22.25 8.83
CA LEU A 727 -28.38 21.37 8.78
C LEU A 727 -28.70 20.18 7.87
N TRP A 728 -27.80 19.89 6.94
CA TRP A 728 -27.81 18.64 6.20
C TRP A 728 -26.41 18.06 6.20
N GLU A 729 -26.26 16.91 6.84
CA GLU A 729 -24.98 16.24 6.99
C GLU A 729 -25.13 14.78 6.55
N SER A 730 -24.13 14.29 5.83
CA SER A 730 -24.14 12.90 5.37
C SER A 730 -22.75 12.27 5.46
N LYS A 731 -22.75 10.93 5.55
CA LYS A 731 -21.53 10.12 5.48
C LYS A 731 -21.79 8.92 4.57
N SER A 732 -20.88 8.69 3.63
CA SER A 732 -20.84 7.48 2.80
C SER A 732 -20.68 6.24 3.68
N VAL A 733 -21.65 5.34 3.59
CA VAL A 733 -21.70 4.08 4.34
C VAL A 733 -20.70 3.09 3.75
N GLU A 734 -20.54 3.07 2.42
CA GLU A 734 -19.59 2.21 1.72
C GLU A 734 -18.14 2.39 2.17
N ASN A 735 -17.79 3.59 2.65
CA ASN A 735 -16.44 3.83 3.15
C ASN A 735 -16.10 2.98 4.38
N PHE A 736 -17.10 2.61 5.21
CA PHE A 736 -16.91 1.78 6.39
C PHE A 736 -16.80 0.28 6.08
N MET A 737 -17.01 -0.12 4.81
CA MET A 737 -16.98 -1.52 4.42
C MET A 737 -15.53 -2.04 4.38
N THR A 738 -15.13 -2.75 5.44
CA THR A 738 -13.81 -3.39 5.49
C THR A 738 -13.79 -4.75 4.82
N VAL A 739 -14.93 -5.46 4.83
CA VAL A 739 -15.18 -6.69 4.07
C VAL A 739 -16.60 -6.62 3.52
N TYR A 740 -16.74 -6.73 2.20
CA TYR A 740 -18.05 -6.70 1.55
C TYR A 740 -18.88 -7.93 1.91
N HIS A 741 -20.21 -7.80 1.81
CA HIS A 741 -21.19 -8.80 2.19
C HIS A 741 -21.20 -9.22 3.68
N GLN A 742 -20.50 -8.47 4.54
CA GLN A 742 -20.58 -8.60 6.00
C GLN A 742 -21.33 -7.41 6.59
N TRP A 743 -21.82 -7.58 7.83
CA TRP A 743 -22.45 -6.48 8.56
C TRP A 743 -21.37 -5.56 9.13
N GLU A 744 -21.43 -4.30 8.73
CA GLU A 744 -20.48 -3.26 9.14
C GLU A 744 -21.24 -2.07 9.72
N LEU A 745 -20.71 -1.51 10.81
CA LEU A 745 -21.27 -0.34 11.46
C LEU A 745 -20.73 0.93 10.79
N ALA A 746 -21.65 1.73 10.23
CA ALA A 746 -21.37 3.10 9.84
C ALA A 746 -21.92 4.05 10.90
N PHE A 747 -21.27 5.20 11.08
CA PHE A 747 -21.74 6.23 12.00
C PHE A 747 -21.45 7.63 11.48
N LEU A 748 -22.17 8.60 12.03
CA LEU A 748 -22.06 10.02 11.75
C LEU A 748 -22.30 10.79 13.04
N LYS A 749 -21.36 11.65 13.44
CA LYS A 749 -21.45 12.48 14.66
C LYS A 749 -21.31 13.96 14.29
N ARG A 750 -22.29 14.80 14.66
CA ARG A 750 -22.32 16.23 14.27
C ARG A 750 -22.80 17.12 15.40
N LYS A 751 -22.25 18.33 15.48
CA LYS A 751 -22.69 19.35 16.44
C LYS A 751 -23.98 20.00 15.95
N ILE A 752 -24.93 20.20 16.85
CA ILE A 752 -26.13 20.97 16.54
C ILE A 752 -25.74 22.46 16.42
N PRO A 753 -26.12 23.15 15.32
CA PRO A 753 -25.91 24.59 15.18
C PRO A 753 -26.56 25.38 16.31
N SER A 754 -26.00 26.54 16.65
CA SER A 754 -26.56 27.44 17.65
C SER A 754 -27.80 28.15 17.08
N VAL A 755 -28.96 27.51 17.20
CA VAL A 755 -30.27 28.04 16.78
C VAL A 755 -31.30 27.90 17.91
N SER A 756 -32.37 28.70 17.86
CA SER A 756 -33.56 28.46 18.69
C SER A 756 -34.20 27.13 18.27
N MET A 757 -34.50 26.29 19.27
CA MET A 757 -35.00 24.93 19.08
C MET A 757 -36.52 24.87 18.79
N GLU A 758 -37.19 26.02 18.79
CA GLU A 758 -38.61 26.16 18.45
C GLU A 758 -38.87 25.71 17.02
N ASN A 759 -39.86 24.83 16.83
CA ASN A 759 -40.22 24.22 15.54
C ASN A 759 -39.07 23.50 14.81
N VAL A 760 -38.03 23.04 15.53
CA VAL A 760 -36.92 22.28 14.93
C VAL A 760 -37.23 20.78 14.93
N VAL A 761 -37.20 20.17 13.76
CA VAL A 761 -37.39 18.73 13.55
C VAL A 761 -36.06 18.09 13.12
N LEU A 762 -35.65 17.05 13.84
CA LEU A 762 -34.52 16.21 13.50
C LEU A 762 -34.98 14.98 12.72
N LYS A 763 -34.36 14.76 11.56
CA LYS A 763 -34.51 13.55 10.76
C LYS A 763 -33.20 12.78 10.66
N VAL A 764 -33.27 11.46 10.86
CA VAL A 764 -32.12 10.54 10.68
C VAL A 764 -32.56 9.34 9.86
N TYR A 765 -31.90 9.11 8.72
CA TYR A 765 -32.25 8.04 7.78
C TYR A 765 -31.06 7.62 6.91
N VAL A 766 -31.22 6.54 6.15
CA VAL A 766 -30.28 6.07 5.15
C VAL A 766 -30.85 6.27 3.75
N TRP A 767 -30.04 6.75 2.83
CA TRP A 767 -30.37 6.84 1.41
C TRP A 767 -29.49 5.88 0.61
N ASN A 768 -30.09 4.87 -0.04
CA ASN A 768 -29.37 4.05 -1.01
C ASN A 768 -29.23 4.85 -2.32
N THR A 769 -27.99 5.18 -2.68
CA THR A 769 -27.66 5.95 -3.89
C THR A 769 -27.20 5.06 -5.04
N ALA A 770 -26.98 3.77 -4.82
CA ALA A 770 -26.55 2.82 -5.84
C ALA A 770 -27.70 2.38 -6.76
N GLU A 771 -27.32 1.73 -7.86
CA GLU A 771 -28.21 0.98 -8.76
C GLU A 771 -28.52 -0.44 -8.22
N GLU A 772 -27.90 -0.84 -7.12
CA GLU A 772 -28.09 -2.15 -6.46
C GLU A 772 -28.78 -1.99 -5.11
N ASP A 773 -29.45 -3.05 -4.66
CA ASP A 773 -30.07 -3.09 -3.34
C ASP A 773 -29.03 -3.34 -2.25
N ILE A 774 -29.26 -2.79 -1.05
CA ILE A 774 -28.39 -2.98 0.11
C ILE A 774 -29.20 -3.47 1.31
N PHE A 775 -28.55 -4.15 2.25
CA PHE A 775 -29.18 -4.49 3.52
C PHE A 775 -28.77 -3.49 4.60
N ILE A 776 -29.73 -3.05 5.39
CA ILE A 776 -29.51 -2.18 6.56
C ILE A 776 -30.27 -2.71 7.77
N LYS A 777 -29.75 -2.46 8.98
CA LYS A 777 -30.43 -2.72 10.25
C LYS A 777 -29.86 -1.85 11.37
N ASN A 778 -30.49 -1.89 12.52
CA ASN A 778 -30.06 -1.22 13.75
C ASN A 778 -29.78 0.27 13.51
N LEU A 779 -30.72 0.99 12.90
CA LEU A 779 -30.60 2.44 12.78
C LEU A 779 -30.83 3.05 14.16
N LYS A 780 -29.81 3.72 14.68
CA LYS A 780 -29.79 4.32 16.01
C LYS A 780 -29.48 5.79 15.92
N MET A 781 -30.00 6.54 16.88
CA MET A 781 -29.61 7.93 17.07
C MET A 781 -29.53 8.31 18.55
N LYS A 782 -28.65 9.25 18.86
CA LYS A 782 -28.36 9.72 20.22
C LYS A 782 -28.06 11.21 20.20
N ILE A 783 -28.61 11.94 21.16
CA ILE A 783 -28.27 13.34 21.42
C ILE A 783 -27.55 13.42 22.77
N THR A 784 -26.33 13.95 22.77
CA THR A 784 -25.55 14.19 23.98
C THR A 784 -25.32 15.67 24.21
N GLU A 785 -25.42 16.09 25.46
CA GLU A 785 -24.98 17.40 25.93
C GLU A 785 -23.52 17.30 26.39
N LEU A 786 -22.65 18.11 25.80
CA LEU A 786 -21.27 18.29 26.24
C LEU A 786 -21.21 19.34 27.35
N LYS A 787 -20.80 18.90 28.54
CA LYS A 787 -20.48 19.78 29.68
C LYS A 787 -18.99 19.82 29.96
#